data_AF-A0AA49GND2-F1
#
_entry.id   AF-A0AA49GND2-F1
#
_cell.length_a   1.000
_cell.length_b   1.000
_cell.length_c   1.000
_cell.angle_alpha   90.00
_cell.angle_beta   90.00
_cell.angle_gamma   90.00
#
_symmetry.space_group_name_H-M   'P 1'
#
loop_
_entity.id
_entity.type
_entity.pdbx_description
1 polymer ?
#
loop_
_entity_poly.entity_id
_entity_poly.type
_entity_poly.pdbx_seq_one_letter_code
_entity_poly.pdbx_strand_id
1 'polypeptide(L)'
;MKKHIPIICLMVLFCMLVSNITQGQATEEWTALYNGSGDNTDQAQDIALDAFGNIYVTGWSRNSEGFYDYATVKYDTDGNRQWVAHYDGPGHRDDQAYAVVIDAAGNVYVTGNSDGDEGLPDYATVKYDPEGNQQWVALYSSPGTSSDYAWDIALDAFGYIYVTGSGGDSGDSRDYITVKYDPEGNQQWVSYYDGPANTIDQAFSIAIDAANNAYITGSSQGGTSDYDYATVKYDTDGNQQWIARYNSSSDSTDQARDIAVDAAGNVYVTGRSLSTDSFYDYATVKYDTDGNQQWVSRYSAPGYQVEYAWDIALDQAGNVYVTGLSRSADNGFDYATVKYDPDGTQQWVARYDGPYNANDQARAIALDTFGNVYVTGSSQSISSSDDYATVKYDSDGNQQWVNRYNGPGNQDDHANAIAVDNQGSVYVTGWSTGDNNNYDYATIKYSQTMLLPDFTASDVCLGEATQFLDNSTGTSSNTQYSWDFDGDGLTDDTTAGDVSYTYSEAGTYQATLTLTEGAEASQKNVTVTVFPLPLVDLGADQQLCPGSTATLDAGPGYSYQWSTGETSQEIVVSESGNYSVITTSSNGCQGSDDVTITFADTEPPVLSAVDFTTYTAPGSCESTLTEENFISLAQLSLSDNCDTKVRPLFSNGENGDEITFPFSFTDGILVFVNAVDSSGNNAPEQSLTITVLDTVPPTITAPPDTLVTTDPGSCHATITLSNPITDDNCTVVSVTNDAPTAFPAGITTVTWIVTDQSGNKSQVFQIVEVTNEVPIIDAIHTPSDPILANTEISVNASVNDNNLVSATWYWGDGTNDPGIINGNLINGSHRYTSPGLYALTLEVTDACGAISSYTYEKFIIIYEYKGFVIGGGWINSPVGAYVDNPSLQGKISFGFVAKYKNFFLKRKKTPDAPIGSTVLVFKTANIVFRSTSYEWLVIDGNTAKFKGEGKVNGKGRYGFMLSAVDGHMRGGDRLDRLRIKIWDKQAGNLIVYDNQMGASDDAEVLPSIAQGSIIIHPAKVKHARYEETIAKSSFSSSLDENITIESDFQWQVFPNPLQKHLFINIDSPINEEATVRIYDMTGRLLLERKENLEIGNNQIVIPEVEKWIGSTNQILLRLQTPSQGIQQTILLKP
;
A
#
# COMPACT_ATOMS: atom_id res chain seq x y z
N MET A 1 -50.91 40.45 -47.26
CA MET A 1 -50.96 40.78 -45.81
C MET A 1 -50.23 39.66 -45.05
N LYS A 2 -49.76 39.90 -43.82
CA LYS A 2 -48.85 38.97 -43.12
C LYS A 2 -49.48 37.59 -42.87
N LYS A 3 -48.71 36.50 -43.03
CA LYS A 3 -48.96 35.18 -42.41
C LYS A 3 -47.66 34.42 -42.11
N HIS A 4 -47.50 34.11 -40.82
CA HIS A 4 -47.08 32.84 -40.20
C HIS A 4 -45.71 32.14 -40.39
N ILE A 5 -45.33 31.54 -39.24
CA ILE A 5 -44.49 30.35 -38.97
C ILE A 5 -42.96 30.58 -38.78
N PRO A 6 -42.34 30.06 -37.68
CA PRO A 6 -40.94 30.27 -37.31
C PRO A 6 -40.05 29.01 -37.50
N ILE A 7 -38.70 29.14 -37.36
CA ILE A 7 -37.75 28.08 -36.91
C ILE A 7 -36.29 28.62 -36.76
N ILE A 8 -35.66 28.34 -35.60
CA ILE A 8 -34.26 27.92 -35.28
C ILE A 8 -32.98 28.73 -35.72
N CYS A 9 -31.94 28.65 -34.86
CA CYS A 9 -30.47 28.80 -35.06
C CYS A 9 -29.69 30.14 -34.91
N LEU A 10 -28.98 30.22 -33.76
CA LEU A 10 -27.49 30.15 -33.59
C LEU A 10 -26.52 31.32 -33.93
N MET A 11 -25.62 31.54 -32.93
CA MET A 11 -24.15 31.68 -33.02
C MET A 11 -23.42 33.04 -33.18
N VAL A 12 -22.24 33.07 -32.52
CA VAL A 12 -21.08 33.98 -32.64
C VAL A 12 -21.30 35.48 -32.36
N LEU A 13 -21.19 35.88 -31.08
CA LEU A 13 -20.44 37.09 -30.70
C LEU A 13 -19.94 37.06 -29.24
N PHE A 14 -18.84 36.36 -28.98
CA PHE A 14 -17.96 36.70 -27.87
C PHE A 14 -16.50 36.60 -28.33
N CYS A 15 -15.72 37.64 -28.11
CA CYS A 15 -14.35 37.73 -28.61
C CYS A 15 -13.52 38.59 -27.66
N MET A 16 -12.45 38.02 -27.11
CA MET A 16 -11.35 38.71 -26.43
C MET A 16 -11.76 39.78 -25.40
N LEU A 17 -12.34 39.32 -24.29
CA LEU A 17 -11.95 39.88 -22.99
C LEU A 17 -10.88 38.94 -22.43
N VAL A 18 -9.61 39.28 -22.66
CA VAL A 18 -8.52 38.72 -21.88
C VAL A 18 -8.61 39.36 -20.50
N SER A 19 -9.30 38.69 -19.58
CA SER A 19 -9.10 38.94 -18.16
C SER A 19 -7.65 38.61 -17.84
N ASN A 20 -6.88 39.61 -17.42
CA ASN A 20 -5.61 39.35 -16.75
C ASN A 20 -5.93 38.56 -15.48
N ILE A 21 -5.77 37.23 -15.52
CA ILE A 21 -5.78 36.42 -14.32
C ILE A 21 -4.52 36.83 -13.56
N THR A 22 -4.72 37.59 -12.48
CA THR A 22 -3.70 37.69 -11.44
C THR A 22 -3.55 36.30 -10.85
N GLN A 23 -2.47 35.60 -11.19
CA GLN A 23 -2.10 34.34 -10.55
C GLN A 23 -2.18 34.51 -9.03
N GLY A 24 -2.76 33.53 -8.36
CA GLY A 24 -3.00 33.56 -6.91
C GLY A 24 -1.68 33.41 -6.16
N GLN A 25 -0.97 34.52 -5.98
CA GLN A 25 0.32 34.51 -5.28
C GLN A 25 0.11 34.00 -3.84
N ALA A 26 0.90 33.01 -3.44
CA ALA A 26 0.84 32.47 -2.08
C ALA A 26 1.18 33.57 -1.06
N THR A 27 0.51 33.57 0.09
CA THR A 27 0.69 34.60 1.10
C THR A 27 1.93 34.29 1.94
N GLU A 28 2.91 35.18 1.95
CA GLU A 28 3.95 35.16 2.99
C GLU A 28 3.29 35.44 4.35
N GLU A 29 3.26 34.43 5.23
CA GLU A 29 2.73 34.59 6.58
C GLU A 29 3.76 35.19 7.52
N TRP A 30 5.00 34.70 7.41
CA TRP A 30 6.15 35.17 8.16
C TRP A 30 7.46 34.86 7.43
N THR A 31 8.43 35.75 7.65
CA THR A 31 9.86 35.52 7.44
C THR A 31 10.56 35.55 8.79
N ALA A 32 11.36 34.52 9.07
CA ALA A 32 12.21 34.41 10.24
C ALA A 32 13.69 34.51 9.82
N LEU A 33 14.37 35.53 10.35
CA LEU A 33 15.81 35.70 10.20
C LEU A 33 16.56 35.18 11.44
N TYR A 34 17.69 34.51 11.21
CA TYR A 34 18.61 34.13 12.28
C TYR A 34 20.05 34.53 11.93
N ASN A 35 20.71 35.21 12.88
CA ASN A 35 22.08 35.69 12.82
C ASN A 35 22.79 35.27 14.13
N GLY A 36 24.06 34.90 14.00
CA GLY A 36 24.90 34.28 15.01
C GLY A 36 25.37 35.17 16.15
N SER A 37 26.30 34.61 16.94
CA SER A 37 26.98 35.39 17.98
C SER A 37 28.07 36.33 17.44
N GLY A 38 28.54 36.09 16.21
CA GLY A 38 29.60 36.86 15.56
C GLY A 38 29.15 38.07 14.73
N ASP A 39 27.86 38.23 14.41
CA ASP A 39 27.34 39.23 13.45
C ASP A 39 28.11 39.19 12.11
N ASN A 40 28.00 38.04 11.42
CA ASN A 40 28.89 37.59 10.34
C ASN A 40 28.14 36.65 9.37
N THR A 41 28.85 36.07 8.39
CA THR A 41 28.31 35.04 7.49
C THR A 41 27.79 33.79 8.22
N ASP A 42 26.48 33.57 8.11
CA ASP A 42 25.74 32.39 8.54
C ASP A 42 24.97 31.81 7.33
N GLN A 43 24.88 30.48 7.20
CA GLN A 43 24.17 29.83 6.08
C GLN A 43 23.40 28.57 6.47
N ALA A 44 22.06 28.61 6.36
CA ALA A 44 21.21 27.43 6.43
C ALA A 44 21.37 26.57 5.17
N GLN A 45 21.41 25.25 5.34
CA GLN A 45 21.46 24.27 4.25
C GLN A 45 20.13 23.54 4.09
N ASP A 46 19.52 23.11 5.18
CA ASP A 46 18.43 22.12 5.17
C ASP A 46 17.33 22.41 6.21
N ILE A 47 16.13 21.86 5.95
CA ILE A 47 14.87 22.10 6.67
C ILE A 47 14.03 20.82 6.81
N ALA A 48 13.69 20.46 8.05
CA ALA A 48 12.80 19.36 8.36
C ALA A 48 11.58 19.82 9.18
N LEU A 49 10.47 19.10 9.06
CA LEU A 49 9.20 19.35 9.74
C LEU A 49 8.84 18.17 10.66
N ASP A 50 8.32 18.44 11.86
CA ASP A 50 7.72 17.37 12.69
C ASP A 50 6.22 17.18 12.41
N ALA A 51 5.64 16.11 12.95
CA ALA A 51 4.24 15.74 12.76
C ALA A 51 3.21 16.76 13.33
N PHE A 52 3.66 17.83 13.99
CA PHE A 52 2.83 18.95 14.45
C PHE A 52 3.05 20.23 13.61
N GLY A 53 3.94 20.20 12.61
CA GLY A 53 4.28 21.34 11.77
C GLY A 53 5.31 22.30 12.39
N ASN A 54 6.04 21.90 13.43
CA ASN A 54 7.19 22.71 13.89
C ASN A 54 8.34 22.56 12.89
N ILE A 55 9.08 23.65 12.70
CA ILE A 55 10.10 23.79 11.67
C ILE A 55 11.48 23.74 12.31
N TYR A 56 12.39 22.93 11.75
CA TYR A 56 13.75 22.76 12.23
C TYR A 56 14.70 23.01 11.07
N VAL A 57 15.59 24.00 11.23
CA VAL A 57 16.51 24.46 10.17
C VAL A 57 17.94 24.26 10.67
N THR A 58 18.82 23.71 9.83
CA THR A 58 20.25 23.54 10.17
C THR A 58 21.19 24.15 9.13
N GLY A 59 22.46 24.26 9.50
CA GLY A 59 23.54 24.87 8.74
C GLY A 59 24.66 25.30 9.68
N TRP A 60 25.40 26.34 9.30
CA TRP A 60 26.49 26.89 10.12
C TRP A 60 26.40 28.39 10.33
N SER A 61 26.91 28.86 11.46
CA SER A 61 26.93 30.27 11.87
C SER A 61 28.32 30.67 12.39
N ARG A 62 28.81 31.86 12.05
CA ARG A 62 30.14 32.30 12.50
C ARG A 62 30.12 32.81 13.94
N ASN A 63 30.97 32.20 14.76
CA ASN A 63 31.17 32.55 16.16
C ASN A 63 32.00 33.84 16.36
N SER A 64 32.11 34.28 17.62
CA SER A 64 32.81 35.52 17.97
C SER A 64 34.35 35.49 17.84
N GLU A 65 34.96 34.32 17.64
CA GLU A 65 36.40 34.18 17.37
C GLU A 65 36.72 34.13 15.86
N GLY A 66 35.72 33.80 15.04
CA GLY A 66 35.76 33.91 13.57
C GLY A 66 35.58 32.60 12.81
N PHE A 67 35.38 31.49 13.51
CA PHE A 67 35.12 30.17 12.93
C PHE A 67 33.62 29.90 12.79
N TYR A 68 33.25 28.93 11.98
CA TYR A 68 31.87 28.46 11.85
C TYR A 68 31.53 27.40 12.91
N ASP A 69 30.41 27.57 13.62
CA ASP A 69 29.78 26.54 14.46
C ASP A 69 28.60 25.93 13.68
N TYR A 70 28.18 24.70 13.98
CA TYR A 70 26.81 24.27 13.62
C TYR A 70 25.81 25.23 14.27
N ALA A 71 24.73 25.60 13.57
CA ALA A 71 23.60 26.30 14.17
C ALA A 71 22.27 25.70 13.70
N THR A 72 21.53 25.12 14.66
CA THR A 72 20.22 24.50 14.43
C THR A 72 19.14 25.29 15.16
N VAL A 73 18.07 25.65 14.45
CA VAL A 73 17.01 26.56 14.93
C VAL A 73 15.65 25.88 14.84
N LYS A 74 14.86 25.95 15.93
CA LYS A 74 13.46 25.49 15.94
C LYS A 74 12.49 26.68 15.95
N TYR A 75 11.48 26.62 15.08
CA TYR A 75 10.33 27.53 15.05
C TYR A 75 9.01 26.77 15.27
N ASP A 76 8.00 27.43 15.82
CA ASP A 76 6.61 26.95 15.76
C ASP A 76 5.93 27.34 14.43
N THR A 77 4.71 26.84 14.20
CA THR A 77 3.92 27.08 12.97
C THR A 77 3.69 28.56 12.66
N ASP A 78 3.81 29.42 13.67
CA ASP A 78 3.56 30.86 13.65
C ASP A 78 4.87 31.65 13.50
N GLY A 79 6.01 30.96 13.33
CA GLY A 79 7.33 31.55 13.08
C GLY A 79 8.08 31.98 14.34
N ASN A 80 7.56 31.70 15.54
CA ASN A 80 8.24 32.06 16.78
C ASN A 80 9.38 31.08 17.05
N ARG A 81 10.59 31.60 17.19
CA ARG A 81 11.79 30.81 17.49
C ARG A 81 11.73 30.25 18.91
N GLN A 82 11.63 28.93 19.03
CA GLN A 82 11.56 28.20 20.30
C GLN A 82 12.93 28.06 20.96
N TRP A 83 13.93 27.61 20.18
CA TRP A 83 15.32 27.47 20.63
C TRP A 83 16.32 27.60 19.48
N VAL A 84 17.59 27.76 19.85
CA VAL A 84 18.75 27.64 18.96
C VAL A 84 19.77 26.77 19.68
N ALA A 85 20.28 25.74 19.01
CA ALA A 85 21.37 24.90 19.47
C ALA A 85 22.60 25.10 18.59
N HIS A 86 23.79 25.06 19.19
CA HIS A 86 25.08 25.17 18.48
C HIS A 86 25.96 23.97 18.78
N TYR A 87 26.96 23.73 17.92
CA TYR A 87 28.04 22.79 18.17
C TYR A 87 29.36 23.34 17.57
N ASP A 88 30.38 23.46 18.43
CA ASP A 88 31.70 24.10 18.25
C ASP A 88 32.83 23.03 18.37
N GLY A 89 32.52 21.81 17.91
CA GLY A 89 33.49 20.77 17.64
C GLY A 89 34.22 20.21 18.87
N PRO A 90 35.32 19.49 18.63
CA PRO A 90 36.39 19.30 19.59
C PRO A 90 37.56 20.29 19.36
N GLY A 91 37.75 20.76 18.12
CA GLY A 91 38.88 21.61 17.73
C GLY A 91 38.67 23.12 17.92
N HIS A 92 37.43 23.57 18.21
CA HIS A 92 37.01 24.97 18.31
C HIS A 92 37.33 25.78 17.04
N ARG A 93 36.74 25.35 15.92
CA ARG A 93 37.11 25.71 14.53
C ARG A 93 35.91 25.55 13.59
N ASP A 94 36.13 25.46 12.27
CA ASP A 94 35.06 25.48 11.26
C ASP A 94 34.29 24.14 11.20
N ASP A 95 33.14 24.11 11.88
CA ASP A 95 32.14 23.06 11.87
C ASP A 95 30.96 23.44 10.95
N GLN A 96 30.56 22.55 10.05
CA GLN A 96 29.55 22.80 9.02
C GLN A 96 28.52 21.66 8.95
N ALA A 97 27.27 21.94 9.35
CA ALA A 97 26.15 21.02 9.15
C ALA A 97 25.54 21.16 7.74
N TYR A 98 25.12 20.04 7.14
CA TYR A 98 24.51 20.01 5.81
C TYR A 98 23.08 19.47 5.78
N ALA A 99 22.71 18.55 6.67
CA ALA A 99 21.41 17.87 6.64
C ALA A 99 20.84 17.60 8.05
N VAL A 100 19.51 17.60 8.17
CA VAL A 100 18.75 17.43 9.41
C VAL A 100 17.53 16.51 9.23
N VAL A 101 17.36 15.58 10.15
CA VAL A 101 16.19 14.67 10.22
C VAL A 101 15.60 14.62 11.61
N ILE A 102 14.31 14.29 11.70
CA ILE A 102 13.53 14.33 12.95
C ILE A 102 12.82 12.97 13.12
N ASP A 103 12.88 12.39 14.33
CA ASP A 103 12.12 11.17 14.62
C ASP A 103 10.66 11.45 15.05
N ALA A 104 9.84 10.40 15.08
CA ALA A 104 8.43 10.49 15.49
C ALA A 104 8.19 10.90 16.97
N ALA A 105 9.26 11.07 17.77
CA ALA A 105 9.20 11.64 19.12
C ALA A 105 9.68 13.10 19.17
N GLY A 106 10.09 13.69 18.05
CA GLY A 106 10.57 15.07 17.92
C GLY A 106 12.04 15.27 18.28
N ASN A 107 12.84 14.21 18.40
CA ASN A 107 14.30 14.37 18.53
C ASN A 107 14.89 14.75 17.17
N VAL A 108 15.85 15.65 17.18
CA VAL A 108 16.49 16.22 15.99
C VAL A 108 17.88 15.63 15.84
N TYR A 109 18.23 15.19 14.64
CA TYR A 109 19.54 14.63 14.32
C TYR A 109 20.13 15.44 13.17
N VAL A 110 21.34 15.95 13.36
CA VAL A 110 22.03 16.88 12.44
C VAL A 110 23.38 16.29 12.07
N THR A 111 23.75 16.29 10.79
CA THR A 111 25.09 15.82 10.34
C THR A 111 25.84 16.84 9.49
N GLY A 112 27.14 16.61 9.37
CA GLY A 112 28.06 17.37 8.56
C GLY A 112 29.52 17.13 8.96
N ASN A 113 30.38 18.12 8.73
CA ASN A 113 31.81 18.05 9.04
C ASN A 113 32.21 18.90 10.26
N SER A 114 33.12 18.42 11.11
CA SER A 114 33.64 19.15 12.28
C SER A 114 35.17 19.11 12.34
N ASP A 115 35.83 20.24 12.57
CA ASP A 115 37.30 20.31 12.54
C ASP A 115 37.91 19.73 13.83
N GLY A 116 38.65 18.63 13.71
CA GLY A 116 39.27 17.91 14.82
C GLY A 116 40.38 18.68 15.54
N ASP A 117 40.87 18.13 16.67
CA ASP A 117 42.04 18.64 17.42
C ASP A 117 43.28 18.89 16.51
N GLU A 118 43.43 18.07 15.45
CA GLU A 118 44.53 18.19 14.48
C GLU A 118 44.26 19.21 13.35
N GLY A 119 43.01 19.69 13.21
CA GLY A 119 42.63 20.69 12.22
C GLY A 119 42.33 20.13 10.83
N LEU A 120 41.64 19.00 10.79
CA LEU A 120 41.03 18.42 9.60
C LEU A 120 39.55 18.12 9.94
N PRO A 121 38.62 18.24 8.98
CA PRO A 121 37.23 17.87 9.20
C PRO A 121 37.07 16.35 9.33
N ASP A 122 36.35 15.95 10.37
CA ASP A 122 35.81 14.64 10.67
C ASP A 122 34.28 14.63 10.45
N TYR A 123 33.63 13.47 10.35
CA TYR A 123 32.15 13.39 10.41
C TYR A 123 31.67 13.76 11.81
N ALA A 124 30.69 14.65 11.94
CA ALA A 124 30.04 14.97 13.21
C ALA A 124 28.51 14.92 13.11
N THR A 125 27.91 14.01 13.88
CA THR A 125 26.46 13.86 14.00
C THR A 125 26.00 14.18 15.42
N VAL A 126 25.04 15.09 15.56
CA VAL A 126 24.56 15.61 16.84
C VAL A 126 23.08 15.29 17.03
N LYS A 127 22.70 14.83 18.22
CA LYS A 127 21.29 14.64 18.61
C LYS A 127 20.84 15.69 19.62
N TYR A 128 19.69 16.32 19.36
CA TYR A 128 18.99 17.20 20.28
C TYR A 128 17.63 16.59 20.69
N ASP A 129 17.16 16.86 21.90
CA ASP A 129 15.78 16.57 22.33
C ASP A 129 14.80 17.64 21.78
N PRO A 130 13.46 17.44 21.88
CA PRO A 130 12.47 18.40 21.36
C PRO A 130 12.59 19.82 21.95
N GLU A 131 13.17 19.93 23.14
CA GLU A 131 13.50 21.16 23.87
C GLU A 131 14.86 21.80 23.48
N GLY A 132 15.66 21.15 22.63
CA GLY A 132 16.91 21.69 22.07
C GLY A 132 18.17 21.36 22.87
N ASN A 133 18.09 20.49 23.88
CA ASN A 133 19.27 20.08 24.66
C ASN A 133 20.03 18.98 23.92
N GLN A 134 21.35 19.14 23.77
CA GLN A 134 22.23 18.13 23.18
C GLN A 134 22.25 16.85 24.03
N GLN A 135 21.85 15.72 23.44
CA GLN A 135 21.82 14.41 24.09
C GLN A 135 23.15 13.67 23.90
N TRP A 136 23.66 13.65 22.67
CA TRP A 136 24.94 13.05 22.30
C TRP A 136 25.54 13.71 21.05
N VAL A 137 26.83 13.48 20.86
CA VAL A 137 27.57 13.75 19.62
C VAL A 137 28.31 12.48 19.26
N ALA A 138 28.18 12.04 18.01
CA ALA A 138 28.95 10.96 17.43
C ALA A 138 29.94 11.55 16.42
N LEU A 139 31.23 11.40 16.71
CA LEU A 139 32.31 11.73 15.78
C LEU A 139 32.80 10.46 15.09
N TYR A 140 33.15 10.57 13.80
CA TYR A 140 33.81 9.50 13.06
C TYR A 140 34.92 10.06 12.16
N SER A 141 36.08 9.41 12.21
CA SER A 141 37.23 9.66 11.35
C SER A 141 37.58 8.38 10.58
N SER A 142 37.97 8.53 9.32
CA SER A 142 38.55 7.49 8.50
C SER A 142 39.91 7.02 9.06
N PRO A 143 40.42 5.83 8.65
CA PRO A 143 41.75 5.37 9.05
C PRO A 143 42.93 6.16 8.46
N GLY A 144 42.66 7.18 7.63
CA GLY A 144 43.66 8.01 6.96
C GLY A 144 44.19 9.18 7.81
N THR A 145 44.61 10.25 7.14
CA THR A 145 45.00 11.53 7.75
C THR A 145 44.49 12.67 6.86
N SER A 146 43.20 12.62 6.59
CA SER A 146 42.54 13.23 5.43
C SER A 146 41.17 13.76 5.81
N SER A 147 40.77 14.85 5.17
CA SER A 147 39.48 15.50 5.37
C SER A 147 38.31 14.59 4.95
N ASP A 148 37.43 14.31 5.90
CA ASP A 148 36.22 13.51 5.74
C ASP A 148 34.97 14.42 5.77
N TYR A 149 34.01 14.17 4.89
CA TYR A 149 32.82 15.01 4.73
C TYR A 149 31.56 14.14 4.71
N ALA A 150 30.72 14.29 5.74
CA ALA A 150 29.33 13.84 5.69
C ALA A 150 28.49 14.87 4.92
N TRP A 151 27.65 14.39 4.01
CA TRP A 151 26.77 15.24 3.19
C TRP A 151 25.30 15.08 3.55
N ASP A 152 24.89 13.88 3.97
CA ASP A 152 23.46 13.54 4.13
C ASP A 152 23.22 12.48 5.23
N ILE A 153 21.99 12.48 5.77
CA ILE A 153 21.54 11.72 6.93
C ILE A 153 20.09 11.23 6.75
N ALA A 154 19.85 9.95 7.03
CA ALA A 154 18.52 9.36 7.03
C ALA A 154 18.23 8.56 8.30
N LEU A 155 16.94 8.41 8.63
CA LEU A 155 16.45 7.59 9.74
C LEU A 155 15.71 6.36 9.22
N ASP A 156 15.81 5.24 9.93
CA ASP A 156 14.89 4.11 9.75
C ASP A 156 13.69 4.13 10.71
N ALA A 157 12.72 3.24 10.50
CA ALA A 157 11.47 3.19 11.26
C ALA A 157 11.66 2.84 12.76
N PHE A 158 12.87 2.49 13.18
CA PHE A 158 13.24 2.24 14.58
C PHE A 158 14.12 3.36 15.17
N GLY A 159 14.45 4.40 14.39
CA GLY A 159 15.28 5.53 14.80
C GLY A 159 16.79 5.27 14.75
N TYR A 160 17.27 4.22 14.05
CA TYR A 160 18.69 4.16 13.72
C TYR A 160 19.01 5.24 12.69
N ILE A 161 20.20 5.81 12.83
CA ILE A 161 20.69 6.93 12.03
C ILE A 161 21.72 6.40 11.04
N TYR A 162 21.58 6.77 9.77
CA TYR A 162 22.50 6.40 8.69
C TYR A 162 23.05 7.70 8.11
N VAL A 163 24.37 7.85 8.09
CA VAL A 163 25.07 9.06 7.62
C VAL A 163 25.99 8.66 6.48
N THR A 164 25.97 9.41 5.37
CA THR A 164 26.83 9.12 4.21
C THR A 164 27.64 10.32 3.73
N GLY A 165 28.67 10.03 2.96
CA GLY A 165 29.55 11.01 2.35
C GLY A 165 30.85 10.38 1.86
N SER A 166 31.96 11.11 1.95
CA SER A 166 33.27 10.57 1.53
C SER A 166 34.42 10.99 2.45
N GLY A 167 35.35 10.05 2.65
CA GLY A 167 36.51 10.20 3.52
C GLY A 167 37.70 9.37 3.04
N GLY A 168 38.90 9.63 3.58
CA GLY A 168 40.15 9.25 2.91
C GLY A 168 40.88 8.03 3.46
N ASP A 169 41.36 7.16 2.57
CA ASP A 169 42.26 6.06 2.92
C ASP A 169 43.74 6.48 2.81
N SER A 170 44.66 5.56 3.13
CA SER A 170 46.07 5.87 3.46
C SER A 170 46.99 6.26 2.27
N GLY A 171 46.44 6.83 1.19
CA GLY A 171 47.14 7.09 -0.07
C GLY A 171 46.56 8.21 -0.97
N ASP A 172 45.90 9.22 -0.39
CA ASP A 172 45.29 10.39 -1.08
C ASP A 172 44.05 10.08 -1.95
N SER A 173 43.43 8.89 -1.85
CA SER A 173 42.06 8.67 -2.31
C SER A 173 41.03 9.17 -1.29
N ARG A 174 39.80 9.42 -1.74
CA ARG A 174 38.61 9.52 -0.89
C ARG A 174 37.63 8.50 -1.42
N ASP A 175 37.00 7.77 -0.52
CA ASP A 175 36.14 6.65 -0.85
C ASP A 175 34.75 6.94 -0.25
N TYR A 176 33.69 6.24 -0.69
CA TYR A 176 32.37 6.39 -0.04
C TYR A 176 32.47 5.87 1.40
N ILE A 177 31.95 6.61 2.38
CA ILE A 177 31.82 6.13 3.77
C ILE A 177 30.38 6.32 4.26
N THR A 178 29.78 5.22 4.71
CA THR A 178 28.47 5.20 5.36
C THR A 178 28.57 4.66 6.78
N VAL A 179 28.05 5.41 7.75
CA VAL A 179 28.07 5.05 9.17
C VAL A 179 26.65 4.86 9.68
N LYS A 180 26.40 3.78 10.43
CA LYS A 180 25.13 3.56 11.14
C LYS A 180 25.31 3.75 12.64
N TYR A 181 24.44 4.52 13.26
CA TYR A 181 24.36 4.71 14.72
C TYR A 181 23.00 4.21 15.26
N ASP A 182 22.98 3.78 16.53
CA ASP A 182 21.71 3.53 17.26
C ASP A 182 21.13 4.84 17.84
N PRO A 183 19.86 4.85 18.33
CA PRO A 183 19.23 6.06 18.87
C PRO A 183 19.98 6.69 20.07
N GLU A 184 20.88 5.93 20.69
CA GLU A 184 21.77 6.33 21.79
C GLU A 184 23.16 6.83 21.30
N GLY A 185 23.41 6.88 20.00
CA GLY A 185 24.61 7.45 19.37
C GLY A 185 25.78 6.49 19.21
N ASN A 186 25.61 5.19 19.50
CA ASN A 186 26.68 4.22 19.38
C ASN A 186 26.79 3.74 17.93
N GLN A 187 28.00 3.79 17.37
CA GLN A 187 28.30 3.26 16.04
C GLN A 187 28.05 1.74 15.99
N GLN A 188 27.14 1.30 15.12
CA GLN A 188 26.81 -0.11 14.89
C GLN A 188 27.74 -0.72 13.84
N TRP A 189 27.91 -0.03 12.71
CA TRP A 189 28.82 -0.41 11.63
C TRP A 189 29.30 0.82 10.84
N VAL A 190 30.37 0.63 10.09
CA VAL A 190 30.86 1.53 9.05
C VAL A 190 31.10 0.69 7.81
N SER A 191 30.53 1.10 6.68
CA SER A 191 30.69 0.45 5.39
C SER A 191 31.30 1.42 4.39
N TYR A 192 32.23 0.90 3.60
CA TYR A 192 33.02 1.66 2.64
C TYR A 192 32.67 1.19 1.21
N TYR A 193 32.82 2.05 0.22
CA TYR A 193 32.85 1.66 -1.19
C TYR A 193 33.97 2.42 -1.92
N ASP A 194 35.01 1.66 -2.27
CA ASP A 194 36.10 2.04 -3.17
C ASP A 194 35.79 1.51 -4.58
N GLY A 195 35.90 2.38 -5.57
CA GLY A 195 35.47 2.17 -6.94
C GLY A 195 36.38 1.23 -7.75
N PRO A 196 35.96 0.84 -8.96
CA PRO A 196 36.75 -0.06 -9.81
C PRO A 196 38.09 0.55 -10.27
N ALA A 197 38.26 1.87 -10.16
CA ALA A 197 39.52 2.57 -10.39
C ALA A 197 40.49 2.51 -9.19
N ASN A 198 40.01 2.35 -7.95
CA ASN A 198 40.76 2.51 -6.68
C ASN A 198 41.30 3.96 -6.55
N THR A 199 40.39 4.95 -6.49
CA THR A 199 40.70 6.40 -6.64
C THR A 199 39.70 7.29 -5.88
N ILE A 200 39.50 8.55 -6.29
CA ILE A 200 38.53 9.45 -5.62
C ILE A 200 37.11 9.10 -6.07
N ASP A 201 36.29 8.70 -5.12
CA ASP A 201 34.86 8.42 -5.19
C ASP A 201 34.13 9.23 -4.10
N GLN A 202 32.93 9.75 -4.40
CA GLN A 202 32.19 10.65 -3.52
C GLN A 202 30.69 10.31 -3.46
N ALA A 203 30.18 9.89 -2.31
CA ALA A 203 28.74 9.86 -2.04
C ALA A 203 28.18 11.26 -1.76
N PHE A 204 26.92 11.50 -2.10
CA PHE A 204 26.22 12.77 -1.89
C PHE A 204 24.85 12.67 -1.20
N SER A 205 24.14 11.55 -1.32
CA SER A 205 22.77 11.39 -0.77
C SER A 205 22.46 9.91 -0.41
N ILE A 206 21.58 9.69 0.58
CA ILE A 206 21.19 8.40 1.15
C ILE A 206 19.67 8.28 1.37
N ALA A 207 19.07 7.25 0.78
CA ALA A 207 17.67 6.87 1.00
C ALA A 207 17.55 5.54 1.78
N ILE A 208 16.46 5.36 2.52
CA ILE A 208 16.13 4.14 3.30
C ILE A 208 14.80 3.56 2.82
N ASP A 209 14.72 2.24 2.59
CA ASP A 209 13.44 1.58 2.24
C ASP A 209 12.62 1.15 3.47
N ALA A 210 11.37 0.72 3.24
CA ALA A 210 10.49 0.20 4.28
C ALA A 210 10.98 -1.11 4.95
N ALA A 211 12.00 -1.77 4.39
CA ALA A 211 12.70 -2.90 5.01
C ALA A 211 13.95 -2.46 5.81
N ASN A 212 14.24 -1.16 5.85
CA ASN A 212 15.36 -0.49 6.53
C ASN A 212 16.73 -0.79 5.89
N ASN A 213 16.76 -1.11 4.58
CA ASN A 213 18.01 -1.14 3.81
C ASN A 213 18.42 0.28 3.40
N ALA A 214 19.72 0.54 3.33
CA ALA A 214 20.27 1.84 2.95
C ALA A 214 20.76 1.84 1.49
N TYR A 215 20.44 2.90 0.75
CA TYR A 215 20.80 3.11 -0.64
C TYR A 215 21.55 4.43 -0.77
N ILE A 216 22.81 4.36 -1.15
CA ILE A 216 23.72 5.52 -1.20
C ILE A 216 24.07 5.78 -2.65
N THR A 217 24.03 7.04 -3.11
CA THR A 217 24.48 7.40 -4.47
C THR A 217 25.53 8.50 -4.49
N GLY A 218 26.21 8.62 -5.64
CA GLY A 218 27.24 9.61 -5.87
C GLY A 218 28.04 9.40 -7.16
N SER A 219 29.25 9.93 -7.18
CA SER A 219 30.18 9.89 -8.31
C SER A 219 31.38 9.00 -8.00
N SER A 220 31.73 8.06 -8.89
CA SER A 220 32.88 7.17 -8.70
C SER A 220 33.62 6.89 -10.00
N GLN A 221 34.95 6.92 -10.03
CA GLN A 221 35.70 6.73 -11.27
C GLN A 221 35.64 5.28 -11.80
N GLY A 222 35.36 5.14 -13.10
CA GLY A 222 35.41 3.86 -13.78
C GLY A 222 36.84 3.43 -14.08
N GLY A 223 37.11 2.12 -14.15
CA GLY A 223 38.46 1.59 -14.42
C GLY A 223 39.04 1.96 -15.80
N THR A 224 38.25 2.58 -16.69
CA THR A 224 38.66 3.11 -18.00
C THR A 224 37.92 4.40 -18.44
N SER A 225 37.01 4.94 -17.63
CA SER A 225 36.22 6.15 -17.88
C SER A 225 36.61 7.26 -16.88
N ASP A 226 35.95 8.43 -16.95
CA ASP A 226 36.00 9.43 -15.88
C ASP A 226 35.15 8.95 -14.65
N TYR A 227 34.56 9.88 -13.89
CA TYR A 227 33.47 9.57 -12.96
C TYR A 227 32.27 8.98 -13.69
N ASP A 228 31.75 7.86 -13.18
CA ASP A 228 30.42 7.32 -13.46
C ASP A 228 29.49 7.62 -12.26
N TYR A 229 28.18 7.45 -12.40
CA TYR A 229 27.30 7.27 -11.24
C TYR A 229 27.65 5.94 -10.56
N ALA A 230 27.68 5.88 -9.23
CA ALA A 230 27.66 4.62 -8.49
C ALA A 230 26.66 4.67 -7.32
N THR A 231 25.82 3.65 -7.26
CA THR A 231 24.77 3.47 -6.24
C THR A 231 24.94 2.14 -5.54
N VAL A 232 24.96 2.15 -4.21
CA VAL A 232 25.29 0.98 -3.38
C VAL A 232 24.15 0.69 -2.41
N LYS A 233 23.72 -0.56 -2.33
CA LYS A 233 22.73 -1.03 -1.34
C LYS A 233 23.41 -1.79 -0.20
N TYR A 234 23.19 -1.35 1.03
CA TYR A 234 23.58 -2.06 2.24
C TYR A 234 22.34 -2.59 2.98
N ASP A 235 22.44 -3.78 3.57
CA ASP A 235 21.41 -4.28 4.49
C ASP A 235 21.50 -3.63 5.88
N THR A 236 20.57 -3.98 6.77
CA THR A 236 20.50 -3.44 8.14
C THR A 236 21.74 -3.73 9.00
N ASP A 237 22.49 -4.79 8.71
CA ASP A 237 23.75 -5.20 9.34
C ASP A 237 24.99 -4.58 8.65
N GLY A 238 24.79 -3.82 7.56
CA GLY A 238 25.82 -3.09 6.82
C GLY A 238 26.47 -3.87 5.67
N ASN A 239 26.00 -5.09 5.38
CA ASN A 239 26.56 -5.90 4.30
C ASN A 239 26.10 -5.36 2.94
N GLN A 240 27.04 -5.17 2.02
CA GLN A 240 26.74 -4.74 0.65
C GLN A 240 25.97 -5.83 -0.10
N GLN A 241 24.74 -5.52 -0.54
CA GLN A 241 23.90 -6.42 -1.32
C GLN A 241 24.24 -6.34 -2.81
N TRP A 242 24.29 -5.12 -3.35
CA TRP A 242 24.65 -4.84 -4.73
C TRP A 242 25.30 -3.48 -4.91
N ILE A 243 25.97 -3.31 -6.05
CA ILE A 243 26.43 -2.03 -6.59
C ILE A 243 25.85 -1.91 -8.00
N ALA A 244 25.15 -0.82 -8.27
CA ALA A 244 24.76 -0.41 -9.61
C ALA A 244 25.63 0.78 -10.06
N ARG A 245 25.92 0.86 -11.35
CA ARG A 245 26.64 2.00 -11.96
C ARG A 245 25.94 2.45 -13.23
N TYR A 246 25.96 3.75 -13.49
CA TYR A 246 25.51 4.33 -14.75
C TYR A 246 26.60 5.21 -15.34
N ASN A 247 26.96 4.91 -16.59
CA ASN A 247 27.89 5.66 -17.45
C ASN A 247 27.19 5.84 -18.80
N SER A 248 27.29 7.04 -19.34
CA SER A 248 26.79 7.47 -20.64
C SER A 248 27.47 6.74 -21.80
N SER A 249 26.91 6.89 -23.01
CA SER A 249 27.56 6.45 -24.25
C SER A 249 28.79 7.30 -24.64
N SER A 250 29.26 8.18 -23.75
CA SER A 250 30.42 9.05 -23.95
C SER A 250 31.69 8.61 -23.21
N ASP A 251 31.59 7.67 -22.26
CA ASP A 251 32.68 7.25 -21.35
C ASP A 251 33.33 8.44 -20.60
N SER A 252 32.54 9.47 -20.27
CA SER A 252 32.98 10.73 -19.68
C SER A 252 32.19 11.09 -18.41
N THR A 253 32.61 12.17 -17.75
CA THR A 253 32.20 12.55 -16.39
C THR A 253 30.68 12.63 -16.22
N ASP A 254 30.14 11.62 -15.53
CA ASP A 254 28.77 11.50 -15.07
C ASP A 254 28.75 11.52 -13.53
N GLN A 255 27.84 12.29 -12.93
CA GLN A 255 27.79 12.52 -11.49
C GLN A 255 26.35 12.53 -10.96
N ALA A 256 26.00 11.51 -10.18
CA ALA A 256 24.77 11.50 -9.40
C ALA A 256 24.80 12.62 -8.35
N ARG A 257 23.61 13.09 -7.98
CA ARG A 257 23.40 14.09 -6.95
C ARG A 257 22.52 13.58 -5.83
N ASP A 258 21.39 12.96 -6.18
CA ASP A 258 20.35 12.66 -5.23
C ASP A 258 19.58 11.37 -5.59
N ILE A 259 18.92 10.77 -4.59
CA ILE A 259 18.32 9.44 -4.63
C ILE A 259 16.98 9.38 -3.87
N ALA A 260 15.96 8.85 -4.55
CA ALA A 260 14.66 8.54 -3.96
C ALA A 260 14.33 7.04 -4.10
N VAL A 261 13.49 6.52 -3.21
CA VAL A 261 13.08 5.10 -3.19
C VAL A 261 11.57 5.00 -3.03
N ASP A 262 10.91 4.18 -3.85
CA ASP A 262 9.46 3.98 -3.75
C ASP A 262 9.05 2.91 -2.72
N ALA A 263 7.75 2.83 -2.44
CA ALA A 263 7.19 1.90 -1.46
C ALA A 263 7.37 0.40 -1.83
N ALA A 264 7.77 0.08 -3.06
CA ALA A 264 8.13 -1.28 -3.49
C ALA A 264 9.65 -1.55 -3.41
N GLY A 265 10.46 -0.54 -3.09
CA GLY A 265 11.92 -0.64 -2.99
C GLY A 265 12.66 -0.47 -4.33
N ASN A 266 12.02 0.10 -5.36
CA ASN A 266 12.74 0.53 -6.56
C ASN A 266 13.46 1.86 -6.27
N VAL A 267 14.61 2.05 -6.90
CA VAL A 267 15.55 3.12 -6.59
C VAL A 267 15.66 4.06 -7.77
N TYR A 268 15.53 5.36 -7.54
CA TYR A 268 15.53 6.40 -8.55
C TYR A 268 16.67 7.38 -8.24
N VAL A 269 17.62 7.54 -9.16
CA VAL A 269 18.81 8.36 -8.96
C VAL A 269 18.88 9.43 -10.04
N THR A 270 19.11 10.69 -9.67
CA THR A 270 19.31 11.78 -10.64
C THR A 270 20.65 12.48 -10.46
N GLY A 271 20.98 13.35 -11.42
CA GLY A 271 22.22 14.11 -11.46
C GLY A 271 22.53 14.60 -12.86
N ARG A 272 23.82 14.81 -13.13
CA ARG A 272 24.32 15.34 -14.41
C ARG A 272 25.12 14.28 -15.16
N SER A 273 24.92 14.18 -16.47
CA SER A 273 25.65 13.23 -17.31
C SER A 273 26.10 13.87 -18.62
N LEU A 274 27.35 13.64 -19.02
CA LEU A 274 27.85 14.20 -20.28
C LEU A 274 27.22 13.47 -21.49
N SER A 275 26.92 14.23 -22.54
CA SER A 275 26.43 13.74 -23.83
C SER A 275 27.55 13.67 -24.86
N THR A 276 27.30 12.98 -25.96
CA THR A 276 28.23 12.86 -27.11
C THR A 276 28.50 14.19 -27.83
N ASP A 277 27.73 15.24 -27.55
CA ASP A 277 27.95 16.63 -27.97
C ASP A 277 28.90 17.42 -27.03
N SER A 278 29.34 16.79 -25.92
CA SER A 278 30.21 17.36 -24.87
C SER A 278 29.54 18.38 -23.92
N PHE A 279 28.22 18.41 -23.84
CA PHE A 279 27.48 19.12 -22.78
C PHE A 279 26.93 18.16 -21.72
N TYR A 280 26.46 18.70 -20.60
CA TYR A 280 25.81 17.92 -19.54
C TYR A 280 24.29 17.95 -19.72
N ASP A 281 23.67 16.78 -19.69
CA ASP A 281 22.22 16.56 -19.60
C ASP A 281 21.83 16.30 -18.13
N TYR A 282 20.53 16.39 -17.80
CA TYR A 282 19.98 15.58 -16.71
C TYR A 282 20.07 14.11 -17.11
N ALA A 283 20.45 13.23 -16.19
CA ALA A 283 20.22 11.79 -16.34
C ALA A 283 19.61 11.21 -15.06
N THR A 284 18.41 10.64 -15.22
CA THR A 284 17.66 9.95 -14.16
C THR A 284 17.60 8.46 -14.48
N VAL A 285 17.87 7.62 -13.49
CA VAL A 285 18.03 6.17 -13.65
C VAL A 285 17.16 5.44 -12.63
N LYS A 286 16.39 4.44 -13.07
CA LYS A 286 15.62 3.54 -12.20
C LYS A 286 16.30 2.18 -12.10
N TYR A 287 16.46 1.67 -10.87
CA TYR A 287 16.89 0.32 -10.56
C TYR A 287 15.78 -0.44 -9.82
N ASP A 288 15.69 -1.76 -10.00
CA ASP A 288 14.84 -2.62 -9.19
C ASP A 288 15.47 -2.95 -7.82
N THR A 289 14.76 -3.73 -7.00
CA THR A 289 15.21 -4.14 -5.66
C THR A 289 16.55 -4.89 -5.64
N ASP A 290 16.90 -5.52 -6.77
CA ASP A 290 18.09 -6.35 -7.00
C ASP A 290 19.23 -5.56 -7.68
N GLY A 291 19.00 -4.29 -8.02
CA GLY A 291 19.98 -3.38 -8.60
C GLY A 291 20.04 -3.41 -10.13
N ASN A 292 19.12 -4.09 -10.82
CA ASN A 292 19.10 -4.11 -12.28
C ASN A 292 18.48 -2.80 -12.80
N GLN A 293 19.17 -2.14 -13.72
CA GLN A 293 18.70 -0.91 -14.37
C GLN A 293 17.46 -1.20 -15.23
N GLN A 294 16.32 -0.62 -14.87
CA GLN A 294 15.05 -0.75 -15.59
C GLN A 294 14.99 0.23 -16.76
N TRP A 295 15.24 1.52 -16.49
CA TRP A 295 15.27 2.57 -17.50
C TRP A 295 16.28 3.68 -17.16
N VAL A 296 16.62 4.46 -18.18
CA VAL A 296 17.41 5.70 -18.09
C VAL A 296 16.69 6.74 -18.93
N SER A 297 16.36 7.87 -18.30
CA SER A 297 15.72 9.01 -18.96
C SER A 297 16.61 10.23 -18.85
N ARG A 298 16.83 10.91 -19.99
CA ARG A 298 17.69 12.10 -20.09
C ARG A 298 16.89 13.28 -20.58
N TYR A 299 17.19 14.46 -20.03
CA TYR A 299 16.63 15.73 -20.47
C TYR A 299 17.76 16.71 -20.80
N SER A 300 17.68 17.32 -21.98
CA SER A 300 18.47 18.48 -22.38
C SER A 300 17.58 19.46 -23.15
N ALA A 301 17.87 20.75 -23.03
CA ALA A 301 17.10 21.80 -23.67
C ALA A 301 17.35 21.89 -25.20
N PRO A 302 16.37 22.39 -25.99
CA PRO A 302 16.52 22.56 -27.44
C PRO A 302 17.67 23.52 -27.83
N GLY A 303 18.88 22.97 -28.02
CA GLY A 303 20.06 23.75 -28.42
C GLY A 303 21.43 23.14 -28.13
N TYR A 304 21.51 22.01 -27.40
CA TYR A 304 22.74 21.46 -26.80
C TYR A 304 23.28 22.43 -25.73
N GLN A 305 22.69 22.31 -24.55
CA GLN A 305 22.79 23.26 -23.44
C GLN A 305 23.40 22.59 -22.20
N VAL A 306 23.63 23.35 -21.12
CA VAL A 306 24.19 22.81 -19.88
C VAL A 306 23.08 22.65 -18.85
N GLU A 307 22.76 21.40 -18.56
CA GLU A 307 21.75 20.96 -17.61
C GLU A 307 22.41 20.30 -16.38
N TYR A 308 22.03 20.71 -15.17
CA TYR A 308 22.42 20.07 -13.91
C TYR A 308 21.20 19.85 -13.01
N ALA A 309 20.78 18.59 -12.84
CA ALA A 309 19.80 18.22 -11.84
C ALA A 309 20.42 18.25 -10.43
N TRP A 310 19.62 18.62 -9.43
CA TRP A 310 20.07 18.76 -8.04
C TRP A 310 19.29 17.89 -7.04
N ASP A 311 18.00 17.64 -7.28
CA ASP A 311 17.06 17.04 -6.31
C ASP A 311 15.95 16.24 -7.04
N ILE A 312 15.46 15.15 -6.44
CA ILE A 312 14.46 14.21 -6.98
C ILE A 312 13.36 13.83 -5.96
N ALA A 313 12.10 14.09 -6.31
CA ALA A 313 10.93 13.68 -5.53
C ALA A 313 10.05 12.65 -6.26
N LEU A 314 9.29 11.86 -5.49
CA LEU A 314 8.36 10.82 -5.98
C LEU A 314 6.95 11.05 -5.42
N ASP A 315 5.92 10.85 -6.24
CA ASP A 315 4.53 10.79 -5.74
C ASP A 315 4.07 9.36 -5.40
N GLN A 316 2.88 9.24 -4.81
CA GLN A 316 2.32 7.95 -4.38
C GLN A 316 2.00 6.98 -5.53
N ALA A 317 1.96 7.45 -6.78
CA ALA A 317 1.80 6.62 -7.96
C ALA A 317 3.16 6.20 -8.59
N GLY A 318 4.28 6.69 -8.04
CA GLY A 318 5.62 6.43 -8.53
C GLY A 318 6.04 7.30 -9.72
N ASN A 319 5.35 8.41 -10.00
CA ASN A 319 5.86 9.39 -10.96
C ASN A 319 7.10 10.09 -10.36
N VAL A 320 8.03 10.45 -11.22
CA VAL A 320 9.36 10.96 -10.84
C VAL A 320 9.49 12.41 -11.23
N TYR A 321 9.81 13.27 -10.26
CA TYR A 321 9.92 14.72 -10.45
C TYR A 321 11.37 15.14 -10.16
N VAL A 322 12.03 15.76 -11.13
CA VAL A 322 13.45 16.16 -11.02
C VAL A 322 13.58 17.64 -11.31
N THR A 323 14.33 18.36 -10.48
CA THR A 323 14.59 19.80 -10.67
C THR A 323 16.08 20.14 -10.72
N GLY A 324 16.37 21.33 -11.22
CA GLY A 324 17.71 21.88 -11.30
C GLY A 324 17.79 23.06 -12.28
N LEU A 325 18.99 23.30 -12.81
CA LEU A 325 19.24 24.35 -13.79
C LEU A 325 19.37 23.79 -15.21
N SER A 326 18.91 24.55 -16.19
CA SER A 326 19.04 24.25 -17.62
C SER A 326 19.31 25.53 -18.40
N ARG A 327 20.30 25.51 -19.29
CA ARG A 327 20.75 26.73 -19.96
C ARG A 327 19.85 27.13 -21.13
N SER A 328 19.52 28.42 -21.25
CA SER A 328 18.65 28.95 -22.32
C SER A 328 19.41 29.44 -23.55
N ALA A 329 18.68 29.63 -24.65
CA ALA A 329 19.22 30.10 -25.93
C ALA A 329 19.92 31.47 -25.84
N ASP A 330 19.52 32.31 -24.89
CA ASP A 330 20.13 33.62 -24.63
C ASP A 330 21.38 33.54 -23.71
N ASN A 331 21.82 32.34 -23.34
CA ASN A 331 23.03 31.96 -22.57
C ASN A 331 22.93 32.05 -21.04
N GLY A 332 21.80 32.49 -20.50
CA GLY A 332 21.45 32.40 -19.09
C GLY A 332 21.17 30.96 -18.64
N PHE A 333 21.01 30.76 -17.33
CA PHE A 333 20.47 29.54 -16.77
C PHE A 333 19.03 29.78 -16.33
N ASP A 334 18.16 28.78 -16.53
CA ASP A 334 16.76 28.82 -16.11
C ASP A 334 16.53 27.65 -15.12
N TYR A 335 15.47 27.72 -14.32
CA TYR A 335 14.94 26.52 -13.67
C TYR A 335 14.46 25.56 -14.77
N ALA A 336 14.71 24.26 -14.62
CA ALA A 336 14.00 23.23 -15.38
C ALA A 336 13.55 22.09 -14.47
N THR A 337 12.25 21.81 -14.48
CA THR A 337 11.62 20.74 -13.70
C THR A 337 10.96 19.77 -14.66
N VAL A 338 11.20 18.47 -14.49
CA VAL A 338 10.79 17.42 -15.41
C VAL A 338 10.02 16.33 -14.67
N LYS A 339 8.86 15.95 -15.21
CA LYS A 339 8.06 14.81 -14.73
C LYS A 339 8.22 13.61 -15.65
N TYR A 340 8.49 12.44 -15.09
CA TYR A 340 8.45 11.15 -15.75
C TYR A 340 7.36 10.25 -15.13
N ASP A 341 6.75 9.38 -15.92
CA ASP A 341 5.90 8.30 -15.39
C ASP A 341 6.75 7.15 -14.80
N PRO A 342 6.15 6.13 -14.14
CA PRO A 342 6.90 5.02 -13.52
C PRO A 342 7.72 4.18 -14.50
N ASP A 343 7.38 4.22 -15.81
CA ASP A 343 8.06 3.57 -16.93
C ASP A 343 9.18 4.45 -17.54
N GLY A 344 9.34 5.69 -17.04
CA GLY A 344 10.41 6.62 -17.41
C GLY A 344 10.06 7.57 -18.55
N THR A 345 8.83 7.55 -19.06
CA THR A 345 8.40 8.44 -20.17
C THR A 345 8.20 9.86 -19.64
N GLN A 346 8.85 10.83 -20.28
CA GLN A 346 8.72 12.24 -19.94
C GLN A 346 7.30 12.74 -20.24
N GLN A 347 6.57 13.15 -19.20
CA GLN A 347 5.19 13.67 -19.32
C GLN A 347 5.21 15.16 -19.66
N TRP A 348 5.94 15.96 -18.88
CA TRP A 348 6.07 17.41 -19.08
C TRP A 348 7.44 17.94 -18.64
N VAL A 349 7.73 19.16 -19.10
CA VAL A 349 8.89 19.98 -18.68
C VAL A 349 8.38 21.39 -18.40
N ALA A 350 8.59 21.86 -17.18
CA ALA A 350 8.34 23.24 -16.79
C ALA A 350 9.68 24.01 -16.71
N ARG A 351 9.66 25.31 -17.05
CA ARG A 351 10.82 26.22 -16.94
C ARG A 351 10.42 27.55 -16.32
N TYR A 352 11.36 28.18 -15.62
CA TYR A 352 11.22 29.53 -15.08
C TYR A 352 12.53 30.31 -15.28
N ASP A 353 12.42 31.45 -15.98
CA ASP A 353 13.49 32.32 -16.53
C ASP A 353 13.44 33.73 -15.87
N GLY A 354 12.98 33.76 -14.61
CA GLY A 354 12.89 34.96 -13.81
C GLY A 354 11.90 36.03 -14.34
N PRO A 355 11.90 37.21 -13.70
CA PRO A 355 11.28 38.42 -14.24
C PRO A 355 12.26 39.26 -15.09
N TYR A 356 13.51 38.81 -15.27
CA TYR A 356 14.58 39.57 -15.91
C TYR A 356 15.39 38.80 -16.98
N ASN A 357 15.05 37.54 -17.29
CA ASN A 357 15.72 36.70 -18.30
C ASN A 357 17.24 36.59 -18.06
N ALA A 358 17.63 36.04 -16.90
CA ALA A 358 18.95 36.22 -16.30
C ALA A 358 19.64 34.89 -15.97
N ASN A 359 20.05 34.67 -14.71
CA ASN A 359 20.37 33.33 -14.23
C ASN A 359 19.43 33.00 -13.07
N ASP A 360 18.71 31.90 -13.25
CA ASP A 360 17.79 31.32 -12.30
C ASP A 360 18.22 29.85 -12.12
N GLN A 361 18.42 29.41 -10.88
CA GLN A 361 18.93 28.08 -10.53
C GLN A 361 18.04 27.44 -9.46
N ALA A 362 17.28 26.41 -9.82
CA ALA A 362 16.57 25.59 -8.84
C ALA A 362 17.57 24.78 -8.01
N ARG A 363 17.27 24.64 -6.72
CA ARG A 363 18.06 23.92 -5.71
C ARG A 363 17.35 22.69 -5.19
N ALA A 364 16.07 22.83 -4.81
CA ALA A 364 15.31 21.77 -4.17
C ALA A 364 13.84 21.69 -4.63
N ILE A 365 13.21 20.52 -4.47
CA ILE A 365 11.85 20.19 -4.88
C ILE A 365 11.09 19.45 -3.75
N ALA A 366 9.84 19.85 -3.52
CA ALA A 366 8.91 19.15 -2.64
C ALA A 366 7.56 18.93 -3.35
N LEU A 367 6.80 17.93 -2.89
CA LEU A 367 5.48 17.57 -3.39
C LEU A 367 4.45 17.63 -2.27
N ASP A 368 3.20 17.93 -2.60
CA ASP A 368 2.07 17.70 -1.67
C ASP A 368 1.32 16.39 -1.98
N THR A 369 0.34 16.05 -1.14
CA THR A 369 -0.47 14.83 -1.28
C THR A 369 -1.36 14.79 -2.52
N PHE A 370 -1.46 15.88 -3.28
CA PHE A 370 -2.21 15.98 -4.54
C PHE A 370 -1.29 15.93 -5.77
N GLY A 371 0.03 15.87 -5.58
CA GLY A 371 1.01 15.86 -6.65
C GLY A 371 1.29 17.24 -7.25
N ASN A 372 0.95 18.33 -6.56
CA ASN A 372 1.48 19.64 -6.94
C ASN A 372 2.97 19.72 -6.59
N VAL A 373 3.70 20.53 -7.35
CA VAL A 373 5.17 20.54 -7.35
C VAL A 373 5.68 21.90 -6.91
N TYR A 374 6.49 21.92 -5.85
CA TYR A 374 7.04 23.14 -5.25
C TYR A 374 8.55 23.14 -5.43
N VAL A 375 9.09 24.14 -6.12
CA VAL A 375 10.52 24.22 -6.47
C VAL A 375 11.09 25.53 -5.94
N THR A 376 12.24 25.48 -5.25
CA THR A 376 12.92 26.67 -4.73
C THR A 376 14.36 26.79 -5.21
N GLY A 377 14.93 27.99 -5.10
CA GLY A 377 16.29 28.30 -5.50
C GLY A 377 16.56 29.81 -5.61
N SER A 378 17.49 30.18 -6.48
CA SER A 378 17.96 31.56 -6.70
C SER A 378 17.55 32.10 -8.06
N SER A 379 17.20 33.38 -8.14
CA SER A 379 16.63 34.04 -9.32
C SER A 379 17.17 35.46 -9.46
N GLN A 380 17.92 35.76 -10.53
CA GLN A 380 18.61 37.04 -10.63
C GLN A 380 17.68 38.26 -10.79
N SER A 381 18.04 39.31 -10.06
CA SER A 381 17.37 40.61 -9.97
C SER A 381 17.93 41.61 -10.99
N ILE A 382 17.24 42.76 -11.15
CA ILE A 382 17.72 43.88 -11.97
C ILE A 382 19.03 44.51 -11.45
N SER A 383 19.43 44.20 -10.22
CA SER A 383 20.69 44.61 -9.59
C SER A 383 21.88 43.74 -10.03
N SER A 384 21.61 42.59 -10.68
CA SER A 384 22.52 41.45 -10.78
C SER A 384 22.90 40.85 -9.42
N SER A 385 21.98 40.92 -8.46
CA SER A 385 22.00 40.08 -7.26
C SER A 385 21.04 38.91 -7.45
N ASP A 386 21.29 37.78 -6.80
CA ASP A 386 20.35 36.65 -6.77
C ASP A 386 19.28 36.92 -5.68
N ASP A 387 17.99 36.83 -6.00
CA ASP A 387 16.89 36.80 -5.00
C ASP A 387 16.42 35.34 -4.81
N TYR A 388 15.74 34.98 -3.71
CA TYR A 388 15.01 33.69 -3.66
C TYR A 388 13.93 33.66 -4.75
N ALA A 389 13.70 32.50 -5.39
CA ALA A 389 12.44 32.24 -6.08
C ALA A 389 11.88 30.85 -5.78
N THR A 390 10.62 30.82 -5.37
CA THR A 390 9.84 29.62 -5.09
C THR A 390 8.66 29.57 -6.06
N VAL A 391 8.52 28.47 -6.79
CA VAL A 391 7.54 28.27 -7.86
C VAL A 391 6.65 27.09 -7.52
N LYS A 392 5.32 27.25 -7.64
CA LYS A 392 4.38 26.13 -7.65
C LYS A 392 3.97 25.78 -9.08
N TYR A 393 4.01 24.50 -9.41
CA TYR A 393 3.32 23.92 -10.55
C TYR A 393 2.20 22.99 -10.06
N ASP A 394 1.14 22.83 -10.86
CA ASP A 394 0.19 21.73 -10.66
C ASP A 394 0.77 20.39 -11.16
N SER A 395 0.01 19.30 -11.00
CA SER A 395 0.41 17.95 -11.40
C SER A 395 0.56 17.75 -12.92
N ASP A 396 0.01 18.67 -13.73
CA ASP A 396 0.14 18.78 -15.19
C ASP A 396 1.30 19.71 -15.62
N GLY A 397 1.99 20.35 -14.67
CA GLY A 397 3.17 21.18 -14.90
C GLY A 397 2.88 22.65 -15.22
N ASN A 398 1.64 23.13 -15.09
CA ASN A 398 1.33 24.55 -15.30
C ASN A 398 1.75 25.37 -14.08
N GLN A 399 2.43 26.50 -14.30
CA GLN A 399 2.83 27.41 -13.22
C GLN A 399 1.60 28.07 -12.57
N GLN A 400 1.40 27.80 -11.29
CA GLN A 400 0.29 28.34 -10.50
C GLN A 400 0.65 29.70 -9.87
N TRP A 401 1.80 29.78 -9.18
CA TRP A 401 2.33 31.02 -8.62
C TRP A 401 3.86 31.03 -8.53
N VAL A 402 4.42 32.23 -8.36
CA VAL A 402 5.83 32.47 -8.03
C VAL A 402 5.92 33.46 -6.88
N ASN A 403 6.65 33.09 -5.83
CA ASN A 403 7.04 33.98 -4.75
C ASN A 403 8.54 34.24 -4.86
N ARG A 404 8.95 35.51 -4.74
CA ARG A 404 10.36 35.91 -4.69
C ARG A 404 10.60 36.69 -3.42
N TYR A 405 11.59 36.29 -2.65
CA TYR A 405 12.00 36.95 -1.41
C TYR A 405 13.37 37.61 -1.64
N ASN A 406 13.47 38.88 -1.24
CA ASN A 406 14.67 39.70 -1.34
C ASN A 406 14.95 40.28 0.07
N GLY A 407 16.15 40.07 0.56
CA GLY A 407 16.56 40.32 1.93
C GLY A 407 16.60 41.80 2.35
N PRO A 408 16.71 42.08 3.65
CA PRO A 408 16.81 43.45 4.15
C PRO A 408 18.01 44.20 3.54
N GLY A 409 19.13 43.52 3.30
CA GLY A 409 20.33 44.06 2.65
C GLY A 409 20.22 44.30 1.14
N ASN A 410 19.11 43.91 0.49
CA ASN A 410 18.82 44.14 -0.94
C ASN A 410 19.96 43.68 -1.88
N GLN A 411 20.52 42.49 -1.61
CA GLN A 411 21.69 41.91 -2.29
C GLN A 411 21.45 40.41 -2.56
N ASP A 412 22.43 39.53 -2.32
CA ASP A 412 22.36 38.12 -2.71
C ASP A 412 21.64 37.29 -1.64
N ASP A 413 20.62 36.54 -2.08
CA ASP A 413 19.79 35.65 -1.29
C ASP A 413 19.62 34.32 -2.04
N HIS A 414 19.95 33.19 -1.39
CA HIS A 414 19.89 31.86 -2.00
C HIS A 414 19.12 30.87 -1.12
N ALA A 415 18.00 30.36 -1.65
CA ALA A 415 17.28 29.24 -1.05
C ALA A 415 18.01 27.92 -1.35
N ASN A 416 18.21 27.11 -0.31
CA ASN A 416 18.89 25.82 -0.41
C ASN A 416 17.90 24.64 -0.32
N ALA A 417 16.90 24.70 0.56
CA ALA A 417 15.97 23.60 0.80
C ALA A 417 14.50 24.06 0.99
N ILE A 418 13.57 23.13 0.82
CA ILE A 418 12.11 23.34 0.86
C ILE A 418 11.41 22.14 1.51
N ALA A 419 10.40 22.42 2.34
CA ALA A 419 9.50 21.41 2.90
C ALA A 419 8.04 21.88 2.78
N VAL A 420 7.10 20.93 2.70
CA VAL A 420 5.66 21.20 2.59
C VAL A 420 4.93 20.37 3.65
N ASP A 421 3.98 20.98 4.36
CA ASP A 421 3.16 20.24 5.34
C ASP A 421 1.85 19.69 4.75
N ASN A 422 1.20 18.79 5.50
CA ASN A 422 -0.08 18.18 5.10
C ASN A 422 -1.27 19.18 5.00
N GLN A 423 -1.06 20.46 5.32
CA GLN A 423 -2.03 21.55 5.13
C GLN A 423 -1.68 22.42 3.90
N GLY A 424 -0.61 22.08 3.18
CA GLY A 424 -0.14 22.80 2.00
C GLY A 424 0.66 24.06 2.32
N SER A 425 1.09 24.28 3.57
CA SER A 425 2.02 25.36 3.88
C SER A 425 3.41 25.00 3.34
N VAL A 426 4.07 25.96 2.69
CA VAL A 426 5.38 25.79 2.07
C VAL A 426 6.42 26.54 2.90
N TYR A 427 7.47 25.83 3.33
CA TYR A 427 8.54 26.37 4.14
C TYR A 427 9.84 26.30 3.35
N VAL A 428 10.53 27.44 3.19
CA VAL A 428 11.76 27.57 2.39
C VAL A 428 12.86 28.11 3.29
N THR A 429 14.07 27.54 3.20
CA THR A 429 15.23 28.04 3.93
C THR A 429 16.48 28.19 3.07
N GLY A 430 17.46 28.92 3.59
CA GLY A 430 18.71 29.27 2.93
C GLY A 430 19.37 30.46 3.61
N TRP A 431 20.11 31.25 2.84
CA TRP A 431 20.83 32.42 3.35
C TRP A 431 20.51 33.69 2.57
N SER A 432 20.46 34.82 3.27
CA SER A 432 20.01 36.12 2.78
C SER A 432 20.93 37.25 3.23
N THR A 433 21.13 38.28 2.42
CA THR A 433 22.01 39.39 2.82
C THR A 433 21.32 40.32 3.82
N GLY A 434 21.93 40.47 5.00
CA GLY A 434 21.50 41.34 6.10
C GLY A 434 21.75 42.84 5.88
N ASP A 435 21.15 43.68 6.73
CA ASP A 435 21.34 45.16 6.79
C ASP A 435 22.83 45.59 6.96
N ASN A 436 23.69 44.65 7.36
CA ASN A 436 25.12 44.78 7.64
C ASN A 436 26.03 44.35 6.46
N ASN A 437 25.47 43.86 5.35
CA ASN A 437 26.18 43.19 4.23
C ASN A 437 26.84 41.83 4.59
N ASN A 438 26.41 41.17 5.66
CA ASN A 438 26.70 39.75 5.92
C ASN A 438 25.56 38.87 5.42
N TYR A 439 25.72 37.54 5.47
CA TYR A 439 24.64 36.59 5.19
C TYR A 439 24.04 36.11 6.51
N ASP A 440 22.71 36.20 6.64
CA ASP A 440 21.91 35.66 7.74
C ASP A 440 21.14 34.42 7.24
N TYR A 441 20.70 33.52 8.12
CA TYR A 441 19.67 32.54 7.77
C TYR A 441 18.37 33.27 7.42
N ALA A 442 17.70 32.89 6.34
CA ALA A 442 16.33 33.32 6.06
C ALA A 442 15.41 32.12 5.80
N THR A 443 14.42 31.96 6.69
CA THR A 443 13.37 30.94 6.58
C THR A 443 12.03 31.62 6.38
N ILE A 444 11.29 31.26 5.33
CA ILE A 444 10.02 31.89 4.96
C ILE A 444 8.92 30.84 4.92
N LYS A 445 7.74 31.16 5.48
CA LYS A 445 6.51 30.37 5.31
C LYS A 445 5.57 31.07 4.34
N TYR A 446 5.21 30.37 3.28
CA TYR A 446 4.09 30.71 2.41
C TYR A 446 2.88 29.84 2.75
N SER A 447 1.70 30.44 2.89
CA SER A 447 0.44 29.71 2.94
C SER A 447 -0.40 29.95 1.68
N GLN A 448 -1.20 28.95 1.37
CA GLN A 448 -2.13 28.92 0.24
C GLN A 448 -3.43 28.28 0.73
N THR A 449 -4.55 28.70 0.15
CA THR A 449 -5.86 28.15 0.50
C THR A 449 -6.06 26.81 -0.22
N MET A 450 -5.71 25.71 0.44
CA MET A 450 -6.00 24.37 -0.09
C MET A 450 -7.50 24.09 -0.01
N LEU A 451 -8.12 23.93 -1.18
CA LEU A 451 -9.52 23.53 -1.31
C LEU A 451 -9.61 22.01 -1.07
N LEU A 452 -10.44 21.61 -0.11
CA LEU A 452 -10.59 20.21 0.31
C LEU A 452 -12.06 19.80 0.13
N PRO A 453 -12.45 19.33 -1.07
CA PRO A 453 -13.81 18.92 -1.37
C PRO A 453 -14.17 17.65 -0.61
N ASP A 454 -15.19 17.73 0.24
CA ASP A 454 -15.74 16.57 0.94
C ASP A 454 -17.27 16.64 0.96
N PHE A 455 -17.92 15.56 0.54
CA PHE A 455 -19.37 15.44 0.60
C PHE A 455 -19.82 13.98 0.74
N THR A 456 -21.10 13.79 1.07
CA THR A 456 -21.76 12.49 1.14
C THR A 456 -23.11 12.51 0.44
N ALA A 457 -23.56 11.35 -0.04
CA ALA A 457 -24.82 11.17 -0.76
C ALA A 457 -25.52 9.87 -0.30
N SER A 458 -26.67 9.54 -0.89
CA SER A 458 -27.40 8.27 -0.63
C SER A 458 -28.17 7.82 -1.86
N ASP A 459 -28.30 6.51 -2.02
CA ASP A 459 -29.09 5.88 -3.09
C ASP A 459 -30.58 6.21 -2.94
N VAL A 460 -31.28 6.36 -4.08
CA VAL A 460 -32.70 6.76 -4.14
C VAL A 460 -33.47 6.03 -5.25
N CYS A 461 -34.79 6.18 -5.28
CA CYS A 461 -35.58 5.77 -6.44
C CYS A 461 -35.57 6.83 -7.55
N LEU A 462 -35.72 6.39 -8.81
CA LEU A 462 -35.84 7.25 -9.97
C LEU A 462 -36.98 8.27 -9.79
N GLY A 463 -36.66 9.57 -9.91
CA GLY A 463 -37.60 10.68 -9.67
C GLY A 463 -37.65 11.20 -8.22
N GLU A 464 -36.97 10.56 -7.27
CA GLU A 464 -36.69 11.15 -5.96
C GLU A 464 -35.44 12.05 -6.02
N ALA A 465 -35.21 12.86 -4.98
CA ALA A 465 -34.09 13.80 -4.91
C ALA A 465 -32.97 13.29 -4.00
N THR A 466 -31.85 12.84 -4.58
CA THR A 466 -30.62 12.58 -3.82
C THR A 466 -30.20 13.87 -3.12
N GLN A 467 -29.90 13.78 -1.83
CA GLN A 467 -29.33 14.87 -1.05
C GLN A 467 -27.81 14.71 -1.04
N PHE A 468 -27.09 15.78 -1.34
CA PHE A 468 -25.64 15.87 -1.26
C PHE A 468 -25.29 16.79 -0.10
N LEU A 469 -24.65 16.24 0.94
CA LEU A 469 -24.30 16.98 2.15
C LEU A 469 -22.84 17.40 2.09
N ASP A 470 -22.59 18.71 2.07
CA ASP A 470 -21.26 19.32 1.92
C ASP A 470 -20.55 19.40 3.28
N ASN A 471 -19.35 18.83 3.33
CA ASN A 471 -18.43 18.87 4.47
C ASN A 471 -17.09 19.53 4.07
N SER A 472 -17.01 20.14 2.88
CA SER A 472 -15.78 20.68 2.31
C SER A 472 -15.12 21.72 3.21
N THR A 473 -13.79 21.74 3.20
CA THR A 473 -12.98 22.67 3.99
C THR A 473 -12.01 23.47 3.12
N GLY A 474 -11.43 24.52 3.71
CA GLY A 474 -10.61 25.49 2.98
C GLY A 474 -11.39 26.51 2.14
N THR A 475 -12.73 26.45 2.10
CA THR A 475 -13.53 27.34 1.24
C THR A 475 -13.63 28.78 1.76
N SER A 476 -13.75 29.71 0.83
CA SER A 476 -13.78 31.17 1.01
C SER A 476 -15.03 31.77 0.33
N SER A 477 -15.29 33.06 0.54
CA SER A 477 -16.38 33.76 -0.16
C SER A 477 -16.18 33.92 -1.68
N ASN A 478 -15.01 33.54 -2.22
CA ASN A 478 -14.74 33.55 -3.66
C ASN A 478 -14.60 32.15 -4.27
N THR A 479 -14.67 31.09 -3.48
CA THR A 479 -14.62 29.71 -3.99
C THR A 479 -15.82 29.46 -4.88
N GLN A 480 -15.57 28.96 -6.09
CA GLN A 480 -16.59 28.50 -7.02
C GLN A 480 -16.80 27.01 -6.79
N TYR A 481 -18.06 26.61 -6.70
CA TYR A 481 -18.48 25.22 -6.66
C TYR A 481 -18.90 24.81 -8.08
N SER A 482 -18.61 23.56 -8.45
CA SER A 482 -19.07 22.91 -9.68
C SER A 482 -19.43 21.47 -9.34
N TRP A 483 -20.73 21.21 -9.23
CA TRP A 483 -21.28 19.86 -9.11
C TRP A 483 -21.54 19.30 -10.51
N ASP A 484 -21.06 18.09 -10.75
CA ASP A 484 -21.43 17.19 -11.84
C ASP A 484 -22.10 15.99 -11.15
N PHE A 485 -23.37 15.69 -11.42
CA PHE A 485 -24.07 14.63 -10.68
C PHE A 485 -24.10 13.29 -11.42
N ASP A 486 -24.13 13.27 -12.76
CA ASP A 486 -24.18 12.02 -13.53
C ASP A 486 -22.82 11.49 -13.97
N GLY A 487 -21.79 12.33 -14.02
CA GLY A 487 -20.41 12.00 -14.35
C GLY A 487 -20.05 12.20 -15.83
N ASP A 488 -20.80 13.01 -16.60
CA ASP A 488 -20.48 13.31 -18.00
C ASP A 488 -19.33 14.33 -18.19
N GLY A 489 -18.90 14.99 -17.11
CA GLY A 489 -17.84 16.00 -17.11
C GLY A 489 -18.32 17.44 -17.33
N LEU A 490 -19.62 17.71 -17.28
CA LEU A 490 -20.22 19.03 -17.33
C LEU A 490 -20.78 19.45 -15.96
N THR A 491 -20.80 20.77 -15.71
CA THR A 491 -21.37 21.33 -14.47
C THR A 491 -22.91 21.38 -14.53
N ASP A 492 -23.57 20.61 -13.67
CA ASP A 492 -25.02 20.66 -13.42
C ASP A 492 -25.41 21.86 -12.53
N ASP A 493 -24.70 22.07 -11.42
CA ASP A 493 -25.00 23.11 -10.42
C ASP A 493 -23.72 23.78 -9.89
N THR A 494 -23.82 25.03 -9.47
CA THR A 494 -22.71 25.84 -8.92
C THR A 494 -23.00 26.38 -7.51
N THR A 495 -23.97 25.81 -6.82
CA THR A 495 -24.39 26.20 -5.48
C THR A 495 -23.39 25.70 -4.42
N ALA A 496 -22.98 26.60 -3.53
CA ALA A 496 -22.10 26.28 -2.40
C ALA A 496 -22.89 25.70 -1.21
N GLY A 497 -22.36 24.66 -0.58
CA GLY A 497 -23.01 23.93 0.51
C GLY A 497 -23.91 22.79 0.02
N ASP A 498 -24.83 22.33 0.88
CA ASP A 498 -25.77 21.23 0.60
C ASP A 498 -26.62 21.49 -0.66
N VAL A 499 -26.69 20.49 -1.55
CA VAL A 499 -27.50 20.52 -2.79
C VAL A 499 -28.33 19.24 -2.96
N SER A 500 -29.24 19.23 -3.94
CA SER A 500 -30.05 18.05 -4.24
C SER A 500 -30.36 17.91 -5.73
N TYR A 501 -30.19 16.70 -6.26
CA TYR A 501 -30.41 16.40 -7.68
C TYR A 501 -31.43 15.27 -7.87
N THR A 502 -32.13 15.28 -9.00
CA THR A 502 -33.09 14.24 -9.40
C THR A 502 -32.77 13.79 -10.81
N TYR A 503 -32.19 12.59 -10.91
CA TYR A 503 -31.81 11.96 -12.16
C TYR A 503 -33.03 11.62 -13.03
N SER A 504 -32.89 11.75 -14.36
CA SER A 504 -33.95 11.44 -15.33
C SER A 504 -34.01 9.97 -15.75
N GLU A 505 -32.92 9.22 -15.55
CA GLU A 505 -32.82 7.79 -15.86
C GLU A 505 -32.25 7.01 -14.66
N ALA A 506 -32.48 5.69 -14.63
CA ALA A 506 -32.00 4.81 -13.56
C ALA A 506 -30.65 4.18 -13.92
N GLY A 507 -29.75 4.11 -12.95
CA GLY A 507 -28.36 3.68 -13.17
C GLY A 507 -27.49 3.86 -11.93
N THR A 508 -26.17 3.80 -12.15
CA THR A 508 -25.15 4.13 -11.13
C THR A 508 -24.30 5.25 -11.70
N TYR A 509 -24.19 6.34 -10.95
CA TYR A 509 -23.59 7.60 -11.37
C TYR A 509 -22.38 7.96 -10.49
N GLN A 510 -21.45 8.72 -11.04
CA GLN A 510 -20.22 9.15 -10.37
C GLN A 510 -20.25 10.66 -10.10
N ALA A 511 -21.13 11.06 -9.18
CA ALA A 511 -21.26 12.45 -8.77
C ALA A 511 -19.91 13.00 -8.28
N THR A 512 -19.56 14.20 -8.74
CA THR A 512 -18.27 14.84 -8.55
C THR A 512 -18.49 16.28 -8.08
N LEU A 513 -17.85 16.66 -6.97
CA LEU A 513 -17.73 18.04 -6.52
C LEU A 513 -16.35 18.55 -6.89
N THR A 514 -16.29 19.53 -7.77
CA THR A 514 -15.11 20.35 -8.02
C THR A 514 -15.24 21.69 -7.30
N LEU A 515 -14.19 22.08 -6.58
CA LEU A 515 -14.02 23.41 -6.01
C LEU A 515 -12.92 24.15 -6.80
N THR A 516 -13.05 25.46 -6.96
CA THR A 516 -12.08 26.28 -7.69
C THR A 516 -11.96 27.68 -7.10
N GLU A 517 -10.74 28.17 -6.83
CA GLU A 517 -10.50 29.56 -6.40
C GLU A 517 -9.22 30.12 -7.06
N GLY A 518 -9.40 31.18 -7.86
CA GLY A 518 -8.31 31.73 -8.67
C GLY A 518 -7.92 30.79 -9.81
N ALA A 519 -6.82 30.07 -9.62
CA ALA A 519 -6.32 29.04 -10.53
C ALA A 519 -6.22 27.64 -9.87
N GLU A 520 -6.38 27.57 -8.54
CA GLU A 520 -6.40 26.32 -7.78
C GLU A 520 -7.74 25.60 -8.01
N ALA A 521 -7.68 24.31 -8.33
CA ALA A 521 -8.86 23.46 -8.50
C ALA A 521 -8.64 22.07 -7.88
N SER A 522 -9.69 21.51 -7.30
CA SER A 522 -9.66 20.25 -6.54
C SER A 522 -11.01 19.54 -6.66
N GLN A 523 -11.03 18.21 -6.76
CA GLN A 523 -12.28 17.45 -6.87
C GLN A 523 -12.36 16.23 -5.96
N LYS A 524 -13.59 15.83 -5.61
CA LYS A 524 -13.93 14.55 -4.97
C LYS A 524 -15.08 13.90 -5.73
N ASN A 525 -15.08 12.56 -5.82
CA ASN A 525 -16.13 11.77 -6.45
C ASN A 525 -16.81 10.85 -5.43
N VAL A 526 -18.13 10.61 -5.57
CA VAL A 526 -18.93 9.70 -4.74
C VAL A 526 -19.95 8.97 -5.64
N THR A 527 -20.00 7.64 -5.54
CA THR A 527 -20.95 6.82 -6.28
C THR A 527 -22.38 6.97 -5.74
N VAL A 528 -23.37 7.10 -6.63
CA VAL A 528 -24.81 7.14 -6.30
C VAL A 528 -25.58 6.16 -7.17
N THR A 529 -26.45 5.35 -6.57
CA THR A 529 -27.33 4.42 -7.29
C THR A 529 -28.76 4.94 -7.32
N VAL A 530 -29.36 4.94 -8.51
CA VAL A 530 -30.74 5.37 -8.78
C VAL A 530 -31.53 4.16 -9.25
N PHE A 531 -32.41 3.66 -8.40
CA PHE A 531 -33.17 2.44 -8.70
C PHE A 531 -34.37 2.72 -9.62
N PRO A 532 -34.62 1.91 -10.65
CA PRO A 532 -35.74 2.11 -11.56
C PRO A 532 -37.09 1.93 -10.87
N LEU A 533 -38.10 2.67 -11.34
CA LEU A 533 -39.49 2.43 -10.96
C LEU A 533 -40.00 1.13 -11.60
N PRO A 534 -40.92 0.38 -10.95
CA PRO A 534 -41.66 -0.69 -11.58
C PRO A 534 -42.42 -0.20 -12.82
N LEU A 535 -42.21 -0.84 -13.96
CA LEU A 535 -43.00 -0.60 -15.17
C LEU A 535 -44.38 -1.26 -15.04
N VAL A 536 -45.44 -0.49 -15.31
CA VAL A 536 -46.84 -0.90 -15.29
C VAL A 536 -47.52 -0.27 -16.50
N ASP A 537 -48.28 -1.05 -17.28
CA ASP A 537 -49.05 -0.61 -18.46
C ASP A 537 -50.30 -1.50 -18.60
N LEU A 538 -51.49 -0.90 -18.51
CA LEU A 538 -52.79 -1.56 -18.62
C LEU A 538 -53.44 -1.37 -20.00
N GLY A 539 -52.79 -0.62 -20.90
CA GLY A 539 -53.24 -0.36 -22.26
C GLY A 539 -54.27 0.77 -22.42
N ALA A 540 -54.56 1.11 -23.67
CA ALA A 540 -55.43 2.25 -24.02
C ALA A 540 -56.94 1.97 -23.86
N ASP A 541 -57.72 3.04 -23.66
CA ASP A 541 -59.20 3.03 -23.63
C ASP A 541 -59.83 2.28 -24.83
N GLN A 542 -60.77 1.38 -24.56
CA GLN A 542 -61.27 0.42 -25.55
C GLN A 542 -62.74 0.67 -25.93
N GLN A 543 -63.01 0.99 -27.20
CA GLN A 543 -64.36 0.93 -27.76
C GLN A 543 -64.55 -0.35 -28.59
N LEU A 544 -65.43 -1.24 -28.12
CA LEU A 544 -65.64 -2.62 -28.56
C LEU A 544 -67.06 -2.82 -29.13
N CYS A 545 -67.53 -4.07 -29.26
CA CYS A 545 -68.93 -4.39 -29.56
C CYS A 545 -69.68 -4.89 -28.29
N PRO A 546 -70.98 -4.61 -28.11
CA PRO A 546 -71.67 -4.91 -26.85
C PRO A 546 -71.71 -6.41 -26.53
N GLY A 547 -71.21 -6.78 -25.35
CA GLY A 547 -71.17 -8.17 -24.85
C GLY A 547 -69.78 -8.79 -24.67
N SER A 548 -68.71 -7.99 -24.77
CA SER A 548 -67.31 -8.40 -24.53
C SER A 548 -66.85 -8.18 -23.07
N THR A 549 -65.69 -8.72 -22.70
CA THR A 549 -65.00 -8.57 -21.40
C THR A 549 -63.51 -8.28 -21.60
N ALA A 550 -62.82 -7.76 -20.58
CA ALA A 550 -61.38 -7.49 -20.62
C ALA A 550 -60.64 -8.07 -19.39
N THR A 551 -59.33 -8.26 -19.53
CA THR A 551 -58.40 -8.72 -18.48
C THR A 551 -57.29 -7.70 -18.35
N LEU A 552 -56.83 -7.44 -17.13
CA LEU A 552 -55.79 -6.45 -16.81
C LEU A 552 -54.66 -7.14 -16.02
N ASP A 553 -53.41 -6.89 -16.39
CA ASP A 553 -52.19 -7.44 -15.78
C ASP A 553 -51.28 -6.27 -15.40
N ALA A 554 -50.82 -6.20 -14.15
CA ALA A 554 -49.94 -5.14 -13.65
C ALA A 554 -48.45 -5.36 -13.96
N GLY A 555 -48.08 -6.50 -14.57
CA GLY A 555 -46.70 -6.92 -14.77
C GLY A 555 -46.03 -7.41 -13.48
N PRO A 556 -44.77 -7.88 -13.55
CA PRO A 556 -44.06 -8.46 -12.41
C PRO A 556 -43.53 -7.40 -11.42
N GLY A 557 -43.86 -7.56 -10.14
CA GLY A 557 -43.39 -6.71 -9.05
C GLY A 557 -43.33 -7.42 -7.69
N TYR A 558 -42.84 -6.73 -6.66
CA TYR A 558 -42.67 -7.29 -5.30
C TYR A 558 -43.98 -7.26 -4.48
N SER A 559 -44.83 -6.26 -4.70
CA SER A 559 -46.20 -6.20 -4.16
C SER A 559 -47.10 -5.29 -4.99
N TYR A 560 -48.41 -5.56 -4.96
CA TYR A 560 -49.44 -4.91 -5.78
C TYR A 560 -50.60 -4.40 -4.92
N GLN A 561 -51.24 -3.31 -5.35
CA GLN A 561 -52.45 -2.74 -4.74
C GLN A 561 -53.38 -2.18 -5.82
N TRP A 562 -54.48 -2.88 -6.12
CA TRP A 562 -55.48 -2.47 -7.11
C TRP A 562 -56.53 -1.53 -6.51
N SER A 563 -57.15 -0.69 -7.36
CA SER A 563 -58.27 0.20 -6.99
C SER A 563 -59.53 -0.54 -6.55
N THR A 564 -59.68 -1.81 -6.97
CA THR A 564 -60.73 -2.74 -6.54
C THR A 564 -60.43 -3.40 -5.18
N GLY A 565 -59.17 -3.37 -4.71
CA GLY A 565 -58.73 -3.84 -3.39
C GLY A 565 -57.89 -5.12 -3.38
N GLU A 566 -57.70 -5.77 -4.53
CA GLU A 566 -56.86 -6.95 -4.71
C GLU A 566 -55.35 -6.65 -4.63
N THR A 567 -54.56 -7.69 -4.37
CA THR A 567 -53.09 -7.67 -4.30
C THR A 567 -52.45 -8.77 -5.17
N SER A 568 -53.17 -9.24 -6.20
CA SER A 568 -52.67 -10.14 -7.24
C SER A 568 -52.02 -9.35 -8.38
N GLN A 569 -51.25 -10.03 -9.23
CA GLN A 569 -50.70 -9.42 -10.44
C GLN A 569 -51.80 -9.14 -11.50
N GLU A 570 -52.80 -10.02 -11.64
CA GLU A 570 -53.87 -9.90 -12.63
C GLU A 570 -55.26 -9.67 -11.98
N ILE A 571 -56.17 -9.02 -12.72
CA ILE A 571 -57.63 -8.94 -12.47
C ILE A 571 -58.45 -9.06 -13.78
N VAL A 572 -59.77 -9.29 -13.68
CA VAL A 572 -60.69 -9.45 -14.84
C VAL A 572 -61.92 -8.56 -14.68
N VAL A 573 -62.34 -7.88 -15.76
CA VAL A 573 -63.40 -6.85 -15.74
C VAL A 573 -64.46 -7.06 -16.84
N SER A 574 -65.71 -6.74 -16.53
CA SER A 574 -66.87 -6.99 -17.41
C SER A 574 -67.92 -5.88 -17.42
N GLU A 575 -67.60 -4.70 -16.87
CA GLU A 575 -68.49 -3.54 -16.83
C GLU A 575 -67.71 -2.30 -17.32
N SER A 576 -68.40 -1.33 -17.93
CA SER A 576 -67.79 -0.05 -18.31
C SER A 576 -67.46 0.77 -17.06
N GLY A 577 -66.18 0.86 -16.73
CA GLY A 577 -65.61 1.63 -15.63
C GLY A 577 -64.15 1.97 -15.90
N ASN A 578 -63.46 2.52 -14.89
CA ASN A 578 -62.01 2.73 -14.91
C ASN A 578 -61.37 1.94 -13.74
N TYR A 579 -60.20 1.35 -13.97
CA TYR A 579 -59.46 0.44 -13.09
C TYR A 579 -57.99 0.86 -13.03
N SER A 580 -57.34 0.75 -11.87
CA SER A 580 -55.95 1.20 -11.69
C SER A 580 -55.18 0.37 -10.66
N VAL A 581 -53.85 0.43 -10.68
CA VAL A 581 -52.97 -0.34 -9.77
C VAL A 581 -51.75 0.46 -9.32
N ILE A 582 -51.18 0.11 -8.15
CA ILE A 582 -49.84 0.54 -7.71
C ILE A 582 -48.99 -0.71 -7.44
N THR A 583 -47.75 -0.72 -7.95
CA THR A 583 -46.77 -1.79 -7.80
C THR A 583 -45.53 -1.26 -7.08
N THR A 584 -44.89 -2.07 -6.21
CA THR A 584 -43.64 -1.72 -5.49
C THR A 584 -42.52 -2.71 -5.81
N SER A 585 -41.27 -2.25 -5.85
CA SER A 585 -40.03 -3.06 -6.04
C SER A 585 -39.42 -3.56 -4.73
N SER A 586 -38.39 -4.42 -4.81
CA SER A 586 -37.59 -4.86 -3.66
C SER A 586 -36.84 -3.73 -2.96
N ASN A 587 -36.57 -2.64 -3.68
CA ASN A 587 -35.76 -1.51 -3.20
C ASN A 587 -36.63 -0.33 -2.72
N GLY A 588 -37.97 -0.51 -2.71
CA GLY A 588 -38.94 0.47 -2.21
C GLY A 588 -39.65 1.29 -3.27
N CYS A 589 -39.12 1.36 -4.50
CA CYS A 589 -39.64 2.20 -5.59
C CYS A 589 -41.02 1.77 -6.10
N GLN A 590 -41.86 2.72 -6.53
CA GLN A 590 -43.26 2.48 -6.90
C GLN A 590 -43.64 2.96 -8.31
N GLY A 591 -44.63 2.31 -8.94
CA GLY A 591 -45.19 2.66 -10.26
C GLY A 591 -46.69 2.33 -10.36
N SER A 592 -47.43 2.91 -11.33
CA SER A 592 -48.91 2.85 -11.38
C SER A 592 -49.52 3.27 -12.73
N ASP A 593 -50.71 2.76 -13.09
CA ASP A 593 -51.43 3.08 -14.36
C ASP A 593 -52.99 2.86 -14.30
N ASP A 594 -53.80 3.35 -15.27
CA ASP A 594 -55.30 3.25 -15.34
C ASP A 594 -55.98 3.20 -16.77
N VAL A 595 -57.21 2.63 -16.92
CA VAL A 595 -57.87 2.31 -18.25
C VAL A 595 -59.43 2.15 -18.30
N THR A 596 -60.13 2.51 -19.41
CA THR A 596 -61.63 2.61 -19.60
C THR A 596 -62.26 1.88 -20.85
N ILE A 597 -63.60 1.55 -20.92
CA ILE A 597 -64.26 0.66 -21.96
C ILE A 597 -65.71 1.08 -22.52
N THR A 598 -66.08 1.06 -23.85
CA THR A 598 -67.39 1.52 -24.56
C THR A 598 -67.77 0.92 -26.00
N PHE A 599 -68.79 1.32 -26.86
CA PHE A 599 -69.29 0.63 -28.15
C PHE A 599 -70.14 1.41 -29.30
N ALA A 600 -70.10 1.14 -30.67
CA ALA A 600 -71.13 1.40 -31.82
C ALA A 600 -70.72 1.36 -33.40
N ASP A 601 -71.60 1.13 -34.45
CA ASP A 601 -71.38 1.25 -36.00
C ASP A 601 -72.62 1.10 -37.06
N THR A 602 -72.58 1.41 -38.43
CA THR A 602 -73.42 0.99 -39.71
C THR A 602 -73.44 1.88 -41.09
N GLU A 603 -73.32 1.40 -42.42
CA GLU A 603 -73.72 2.08 -43.79
C GLU A 603 -73.73 1.27 -45.23
N PRO A 604 -73.37 1.76 -46.52
CA PRO A 604 -73.22 0.98 -47.86
C PRO A 604 -72.15 1.38 -49.04
N PRO A 605 -71.99 0.73 -50.28
CA PRO A 605 -70.70 0.63 -51.12
C PRO A 605 -70.46 0.83 -52.71
N VAL A 606 -69.20 0.60 -53.26
CA VAL A 606 -68.61 0.80 -54.69
C VAL A 606 -67.40 -0.17 -55.12
N LEU A 607 -66.91 -0.37 -56.40
CA LEU A 607 -65.83 -1.35 -56.88
C LEU A 607 -64.86 -1.00 -58.11
N SER A 608 -63.62 -1.58 -58.26
CA SER A 608 -62.57 -1.45 -59.37
C SER A 608 -61.50 -2.64 -59.47
N ALA A 609 -60.55 -2.80 -60.45
CA ALA A 609 -59.45 -3.86 -60.50
C ALA A 609 -58.23 -3.70 -61.53
N VAL A 610 -57.05 -4.37 -61.34
CA VAL A 610 -55.84 -4.47 -62.27
C VAL A 610 -54.93 -5.74 -62.10
N ASP A 611 -53.97 -6.00 -63.03
CA ASP A 611 -52.88 -7.05 -62.98
C ASP A 611 -51.71 -6.72 -62.00
N PHE A 612 -51.00 -7.73 -61.47
CA PHE A 612 -49.82 -7.53 -60.59
C PHE A 612 -48.79 -8.68 -60.52
N THR A 613 -47.61 -8.38 -59.93
CA THR A 613 -46.61 -9.36 -59.47
C THR A 613 -46.56 -9.37 -57.95
N THR A 614 -46.39 -10.53 -57.35
CA THR A 614 -46.30 -10.75 -55.90
C THR A 614 -45.06 -11.59 -55.56
N TYR A 615 -44.78 -11.77 -54.27
CA TYR A 615 -43.69 -12.58 -53.76
C TYR A 615 -44.24 -13.79 -52.98
N THR A 616 -43.40 -14.80 -52.74
CA THR A 616 -43.67 -15.91 -51.81
C THR A 616 -44.07 -15.37 -50.44
N ALA A 617 -45.15 -15.92 -49.86
CA ALA A 617 -45.61 -15.47 -48.55
C ALA A 617 -44.65 -16.00 -47.46
N PRO A 618 -44.42 -15.27 -46.34
CA PRO A 618 -43.66 -15.80 -45.21
C PRO A 618 -44.22 -17.16 -44.76
N GLY A 619 -43.38 -18.19 -44.76
CA GLY A 619 -43.76 -19.59 -44.49
C GLY A 619 -44.42 -20.37 -45.64
N SER A 620 -44.40 -19.88 -46.90
CA SER A 620 -44.91 -20.62 -48.06
C SER A 620 -44.17 -20.39 -49.38
N CYS A 621 -43.86 -21.48 -50.10
CA CYS A 621 -43.43 -21.49 -51.50
C CYS A 621 -44.49 -20.92 -52.49
N GLU A 622 -45.70 -20.64 -52.02
CA GLU A 622 -46.82 -20.11 -52.80
C GLU A 622 -47.18 -18.71 -52.28
N SER A 623 -47.62 -17.82 -53.16
CA SER A 623 -48.19 -16.54 -52.71
C SER A 623 -49.64 -16.79 -52.31
N THR A 624 -49.88 -17.19 -51.06
CA THR A 624 -51.22 -17.38 -50.51
C THR A 624 -51.85 -16.02 -50.22
N LEU A 625 -52.53 -15.46 -51.22
CA LEU A 625 -53.23 -14.20 -51.07
C LEU A 625 -54.56 -14.45 -50.36
N THR A 626 -54.89 -13.61 -49.38
CA THR A 626 -56.26 -13.45 -48.88
C THR A 626 -57.13 -12.73 -49.91
N GLU A 627 -58.45 -12.77 -49.71
CA GLU A 627 -59.42 -11.96 -50.47
C GLU A 627 -58.94 -10.51 -50.52
N GLU A 628 -58.50 -9.99 -49.37
CA GLU A 628 -58.00 -8.63 -49.10
C GLU A 628 -56.61 -8.30 -49.69
N ASN A 629 -55.66 -9.24 -49.69
CA ASN A 629 -54.34 -9.01 -50.30
C ASN A 629 -54.42 -9.09 -51.82
N PHE A 630 -55.23 -10.00 -52.35
CA PHE A 630 -55.57 -10.04 -53.78
C PHE A 630 -56.29 -8.75 -54.18
N ILE A 631 -57.27 -8.30 -53.39
CA ILE A 631 -57.92 -6.97 -53.48
C ILE A 631 -56.86 -5.87 -53.59
N SER A 632 -55.96 -5.75 -52.62
CA SER A 632 -55.01 -4.64 -52.54
C SER A 632 -54.00 -4.60 -53.69
N LEU A 633 -53.42 -5.76 -54.06
CA LEU A 633 -52.46 -5.86 -55.15
C LEU A 633 -53.12 -5.68 -56.53
N ALA A 634 -54.36 -6.14 -56.70
CA ALA A 634 -55.21 -5.83 -57.85
C ALA A 634 -55.81 -4.41 -57.80
N GLN A 635 -55.41 -3.55 -56.85
CA GLN A 635 -55.96 -2.21 -56.64
C GLN A 635 -57.51 -2.16 -56.62
N LEU A 636 -58.11 -3.23 -56.07
CA LEU A 636 -59.53 -3.40 -55.89
C LEU A 636 -59.99 -2.49 -54.75
N SER A 637 -60.91 -1.58 -55.04
CA SER A 637 -61.39 -0.58 -54.07
C SER A 637 -62.85 -0.81 -53.74
N LEU A 638 -63.14 -1.30 -52.54
CA LEU A 638 -64.46 -1.43 -51.94
C LEU A 638 -64.52 -0.63 -50.65
N SER A 639 -65.65 0.04 -50.38
CA SER A 639 -65.78 0.91 -49.22
C SER A 639 -67.22 1.00 -48.75
N ASP A 640 -67.43 0.70 -47.47
CA ASP A 640 -68.54 1.15 -46.64
C ASP A 640 -67.91 1.41 -45.26
N ASN A 641 -68.33 2.45 -44.52
CA ASN A 641 -67.53 3.01 -43.44
C ASN A 641 -67.42 2.21 -42.12
N CYS A 642 -68.40 1.46 -41.59
CA CYS A 642 -69.84 1.47 -41.90
C CYS A 642 -70.48 0.08 -41.58
N ASP A 643 -70.99 -0.68 -42.56
CA ASP A 643 -71.10 -2.15 -42.42
C ASP A 643 -69.86 -2.79 -43.07
N THR A 644 -69.02 -3.44 -42.27
CA THR A 644 -67.72 -3.97 -42.75
C THR A 644 -67.84 -5.14 -43.74
N LYS A 645 -69.04 -5.56 -44.15
CA LYS A 645 -69.28 -6.76 -44.97
C LYS A 645 -69.95 -6.47 -46.29
N VAL A 646 -69.33 -5.58 -47.05
CA VAL A 646 -69.37 -5.59 -48.50
C VAL A 646 -68.53 -6.76 -49.01
N ARG A 647 -69.17 -7.84 -49.46
CA ARG A 647 -68.47 -9.03 -49.97
C ARG A 647 -68.28 -8.98 -51.48
N PRO A 648 -67.03 -9.02 -51.97
CA PRO A 648 -66.76 -9.38 -53.34
C PRO A 648 -66.97 -10.88 -53.63
N LEU A 649 -67.02 -11.22 -54.92
CA LEU A 649 -67.16 -12.56 -55.48
C LEU A 649 -66.08 -12.75 -56.54
N PHE A 650 -65.45 -13.93 -56.63
CA PHE A 650 -64.26 -14.15 -57.46
C PHE A 650 -64.30 -15.51 -58.17
N SER A 651 -63.62 -15.68 -59.31
CA SER A 651 -63.53 -16.99 -59.99
C SER A 651 -62.22 -17.22 -60.75
N ASN A 652 -61.87 -18.50 -60.95
CA ASN A 652 -60.63 -18.93 -61.60
C ASN A 652 -60.87 -19.24 -63.10
N GLY A 653 -60.03 -18.67 -63.96
CA GLY A 653 -60.23 -18.63 -65.41
C GLY A 653 -60.24 -19.97 -66.16
N GLU A 654 -59.73 -21.06 -65.58
CA GLU A 654 -59.68 -22.35 -66.30
C GLU A 654 -61.00 -23.14 -66.28
N ASN A 655 -61.86 -22.96 -65.26
CA ASN A 655 -63.15 -23.65 -65.15
C ASN A 655 -64.35 -22.72 -64.84
N GLY A 656 -64.12 -21.51 -64.31
CA GLY A 656 -65.18 -20.61 -63.86
C GLY A 656 -65.76 -20.92 -62.47
N ASP A 657 -65.10 -21.81 -61.72
CA ASP A 657 -65.43 -22.08 -60.31
C ASP A 657 -65.07 -20.88 -59.42
N GLU A 658 -65.85 -20.68 -58.35
CA GLU A 658 -65.69 -19.58 -57.39
C GLU A 658 -64.39 -19.73 -56.56
N ILE A 659 -63.56 -18.69 -56.52
CA ILE A 659 -62.35 -18.68 -55.68
C ILE A 659 -62.76 -18.39 -54.24
N THR A 660 -62.84 -19.44 -53.45
CA THR A 660 -62.86 -19.33 -51.98
C THR A 660 -61.47 -18.94 -51.50
N PHE A 661 -61.32 -17.70 -51.04
CA PHE A 661 -60.11 -17.20 -50.41
C PHE A 661 -59.97 -17.65 -48.93
N PRO A 662 -58.76 -17.69 -48.35
CA PRO A 662 -57.46 -17.44 -48.97
C PRO A 662 -57.09 -18.51 -50.01
N PHE A 663 -56.42 -18.10 -51.08
CA PHE A 663 -56.08 -18.98 -52.20
C PHE A 663 -54.57 -18.93 -52.47
N SER A 664 -53.95 -20.11 -52.59
CA SER A 664 -52.54 -20.23 -52.96
C SER A 664 -52.34 -19.99 -54.45
N PHE A 665 -51.59 -18.94 -54.78
CA PHE A 665 -51.14 -18.70 -56.14
C PHE A 665 -49.69 -19.21 -56.31
N THR A 666 -49.54 -20.20 -57.19
CA THR A 666 -48.26 -20.50 -57.83
C THR A 666 -48.06 -19.58 -59.03
N ASP A 667 -46.84 -19.52 -59.57
CA ASP A 667 -46.48 -18.59 -60.64
C ASP A 667 -47.30 -18.80 -61.93
N GLY A 668 -48.05 -17.78 -62.38
CA GLY A 668 -48.72 -17.73 -63.70
C GLY A 668 -50.24 -17.91 -63.76
N ILE A 669 -51.02 -17.54 -62.73
CA ILE A 669 -52.48 -17.81 -62.63
C ILE A 669 -53.38 -16.58 -63.02
N LEU A 670 -54.65 -16.83 -63.39
CA LEU A 670 -55.66 -15.87 -63.91
C LEU A 670 -57.00 -15.86 -63.11
N VAL A 671 -57.59 -14.68 -62.85
CA VAL A 671 -58.71 -14.47 -61.90
C VAL A 671 -59.76 -13.39 -62.34
N PHE A 672 -61.00 -13.45 -61.83
CA PHE A 672 -62.15 -12.53 -62.09
C PHE A 672 -62.84 -12.03 -60.76
N VAL A 673 -63.59 -10.90 -60.74
CA VAL A 673 -64.09 -10.21 -59.48
C VAL A 673 -65.41 -9.38 -59.58
N ASN A 674 -66.34 -9.37 -58.58
CA ASN A 674 -67.66 -8.65 -58.45
C ASN A 674 -68.05 -8.31 -56.94
N ALA A 675 -69.17 -7.66 -56.49
CA ALA A 675 -69.51 -7.39 -55.01
C ALA A 675 -70.94 -6.91 -54.49
N VAL A 676 -71.27 -7.05 -53.16
CA VAL A 676 -72.56 -6.69 -52.40
C VAL A 676 -72.44 -6.44 -50.84
N ASP A 677 -73.22 -5.53 -50.19
CA ASP A 677 -73.27 -5.26 -48.70
C ASP A 677 -74.38 -5.94 -47.84
N SER A 678 -74.23 -5.85 -46.51
CA SER A 678 -75.00 -6.55 -45.45
C SER A 678 -76.26 -5.83 -44.93
N SER A 679 -76.42 -4.52 -45.17
CA SER A 679 -77.72 -3.82 -45.11
C SER A 679 -78.52 -3.90 -46.42
N GLY A 680 -77.85 -4.11 -47.58
CA GLY A 680 -78.41 -4.79 -48.77
C GLY A 680 -78.20 -4.18 -50.18
N ASN A 681 -77.02 -3.66 -50.57
CA ASN A 681 -76.79 -2.94 -51.86
C ASN A 681 -75.53 -3.44 -52.66
N ASN A 682 -75.41 -3.19 -54.00
CA ASN A 682 -74.59 -4.02 -54.94
C ASN A 682 -73.71 -3.26 -56.00
N ALA A 683 -72.69 -3.92 -56.60
CA ALA A 683 -71.69 -3.40 -57.58
C ALA A 683 -71.40 -4.32 -58.84
N PRO A 684 -70.42 -4.01 -59.76
CA PRO A 684 -70.15 -4.76 -61.04
C PRO A 684 -68.69 -5.28 -61.33
N GLU A 685 -68.48 -6.11 -62.38
CA GLU A 685 -67.41 -7.17 -62.52
C GLU A 685 -66.16 -6.93 -63.43
N GLN A 686 -64.97 -7.55 -63.15
CA GLN A 686 -63.65 -7.41 -63.86
C GLN A 686 -62.69 -8.67 -63.83
N SER A 687 -61.43 -8.61 -64.37
CA SER A 687 -60.46 -9.75 -64.52
C SER A 687 -58.94 -9.41 -64.63
N LEU A 688 -58.01 -10.29 -64.18
CA LEU A 688 -56.53 -10.08 -64.11
C LEU A 688 -55.61 -11.34 -63.98
N THR A 689 -54.27 -11.16 -63.97
CA THR A 689 -53.16 -12.17 -63.98
C THR A 689 -52.11 -11.97 -62.85
N ILE A 690 -51.41 -13.03 -62.41
CA ILE A 690 -50.42 -13.03 -61.29
C ILE A 690 -49.09 -13.76 -61.62
N THR A 691 -47.96 -13.19 -61.16
CA THR A 691 -46.58 -13.79 -61.15
C THR A 691 -46.01 -13.84 -59.72
N VAL A 692 -45.21 -14.85 -59.39
CA VAL A 692 -44.64 -15.08 -58.02
C VAL A 692 -43.12 -15.22 -58.05
N LEU A 693 -42.40 -14.47 -57.20
CA LEU A 693 -40.95 -14.57 -57.01
C LEU A 693 -40.55 -14.82 -55.56
N ASP A 694 -39.41 -15.49 -55.36
CA ASP A 694 -38.80 -15.67 -54.05
C ASP A 694 -37.54 -14.82 -53.90
N THR A 695 -37.51 -13.97 -52.87
CA THR A 695 -36.45 -12.97 -52.61
C THR A 695 -36.22 -12.72 -51.13
N VAL A 696 -36.82 -13.52 -50.25
CA VAL A 696 -36.68 -13.37 -48.80
C VAL A 696 -35.44 -14.15 -48.38
N PRO A 697 -34.43 -13.55 -47.73
CA PRO A 697 -33.34 -14.32 -47.15
C PRO A 697 -33.87 -15.18 -45.98
N PRO A 698 -33.44 -16.45 -45.85
CA PRO A 698 -33.86 -17.32 -44.76
C PRO A 698 -33.60 -16.64 -43.42
N THR A 699 -34.58 -16.64 -42.53
CA THR A 699 -34.41 -16.04 -41.21
C THR A 699 -33.51 -16.93 -40.36
N ILE A 700 -32.65 -16.29 -39.57
CA ILE A 700 -31.83 -16.96 -38.56
C ILE A 700 -31.79 -16.09 -37.31
N THR A 701 -32.39 -16.60 -36.25
CA THR A 701 -32.20 -16.04 -34.90
C THR A 701 -30.99 -16.74 -34.30
N ALA A 702 -30.04 -15.96 -33.78
CA ALA A 702 -28.89 -16.51 -33.07
C ALA A 702 -29.39 -17.38 -31.90
N PRO A 703 -28.73 -18.50 -31.58
CA PRO A 703 -28.94 -19.12 -30.28
C PRO A 703 -28.49 -18.11 -29.20
N PRO A 704 -29.10 -18.09 -28.02
CA PRO A 704 -28.74 -17.11 -26.98
C PRO A 704 -27.24 -17.10 -26.68
N ASP A 705 -26.71 -15.91 -26.43
CA ASP A 705 -25.32 -15.74 -26.01
C ASP A 705 -25.06 -16.58 -24.75
N THR A 706 -23.94 -17.29 -24.76
CA THR A 706 -23.66 -18.38 -23.82
C THR A 706 -22.49 -17.99 -22.93
N LEU A 707 -22.83 -17.44 -21.77
CA LEU A 707 -21.91 -17.26 -20.65
C LEU A 707 -21.83 -18.57 -19.85
N VAL A 708 -20.63 -19.12 -19.72
CA VAL A 708 -20.33 -20.25 -18.84
C VAL A 708 -18.98 -20.05 -18.15
N THR A 709 -18.73 -20.79 -17.07
CA THR A 709 -17.37 -20.99 -16.56
C THR A 709 -16.66 -22.11 -17.32
N THR A 710 -15.34 -22.15 -17.21
CA THR A 710 -14.47 -23.27 -17.65
C THR A 710 -14.93 -24.65 -17.15
N ASP A 711 -14.68 -25.70 -17.95
CA ASP A 711 -14.90 -27.09 -17.49
C ASP A 711 -13.92 -27.45 -16.34
N PRO A 712 -14.34 -28.24 -15.34
CA PRO A 712 -13.46 -28.63 -14.24
C PRO A 712 -12.15 -29.32 -14.67
N GLY A 713 -11.03 -28.66 -14.38
CA GLY A 713 -9.67 -29.09 -14.70
C GLY A 713 -9.18 -28.68 -16.10
N SER A 714 -9.83 -27.70 -16.74
CA SER A 714 -9.56 -27.25 -18.11
C SER A 714 -9.63 -25.72 -18.23
N CYS A 715 -8.81 -25.11 -19.10
CA CYS A 715 -8.99 -23.72 -19.55
C CYS A 715 -9.96 -23.59 -20.74
N HIS A 716 -10.87 -24.56 -20.89
CA HIS A 716 -11.85 -24.60 -21.96
C HIS A 716 -13.19 -25.11 -21.44
N ALA A 717 -14.29 -24.67 -22.07
CA ALA A 717 -15.62 -25.21 -21.85
C ALA A 717 -16.10 -26.06 -23.05
N THR A 718 -16.68 -27.24 -22.77
CA THR A 718 -17.20 -28.19 -23.78
C THR A 718 -18.67 -27.91 -24.07
N ILE A 719 -18.93 -26.77 -24.71
CA ILE A 719 -20.28 -26.24 -24.90
C ILE A 719 -20.96 -26.93 -26.08
N THR A 720 -22.08 -27.62 -25.82
CA THR A 720 -23.00 -28.02 -26.88
C THR A 720 -23.90 -26.84 -27.22
N LEU A 721 -23.51 -26.04 -28.23
CA LEU A 721 -24.34 -24.94 -28.69
C LEU A 721 -25.73 -25.45 -29.09
N SER A 722 -26.77 -24.71 -28.69
CA SER A 722 -28.10 -24.90 -29.25
C SER A 722 -28.08 -24.53 -30.73
N ASN A 723 -28.79 -25.29 -31.57
CA ASN A 723 -28.97 -24.89 -32.97
C ASN A 723 -29.73 -23.55 -33.04
N PRO A 724 -29.39 -22.65 -33.98
CA PRO A 724 -30.16 -21.44 -34.21
C PRO A 724 -31.57 -21.79 -34.67
N ILE A 725 -32.53 -20.93 -34.33
CA ILE A 725 -33.86 -21.02 -34.91
C ILE A 725 -33.75 -20.45 -36.33
N THR A 726 -33.76 -21.35 -37.31
CA THR A 726 -33.81 -21.02 -38.73
C THR A 726 -35.19 -21.32 -39.25
N ASP A 727 -35.81 -20.33 -39.91
CA ASP A 727 -37.08 -20.50 -40.59
C ASP A 727 -37.00 -19.80 -41.96
N ASP A 728 -37.61 -20.40 -42.97
CA ASP A 728 -37.54 -19.95 -44.34
C ASP A 728 -38.91 -20.06 -44.98
N ASN A 729 -39.26 -19.09 -45.82
CA ASN A 729 -40.54 -19.11 -46.52
C ASN A 729 -40.65 -20.26 -47.53
N CYS A 730 -39.53 -20.75 -48.07
CA CYS A 730 -39.53 -21.86 -49.02
C CYS A 730 -39.05 -23.17 -48.39
N THR A 731 -37.75 -23.30 -48.17
CA THR A 731 -37.07 -24.45 -47.54
C THR A 731 -35.61 -24.08 -47.23
N VAL A 732 -35.23 -24.13 -45.94
CA VAL A 732 -33.81 -24.11 -45.52
C VAL A 732 -33.08 -25.32 -46.10
N VAL A 733 -31.98 -25.10 -46.82
CA VAL A 733 -31.15 -26.16 -47.43
C VAL A 733 -29.91 -26.47 -46.62
N SER A 734 -29.32 -25.49 -45.93
CA SER A 734 -28.17 -25.74 -45.04
C SER A 734 -28.03 -24.72 -43.91
N VAL A 735 -27.62 -25.20 -42.74
CA VAL A 735 -27.19 -24.40 -41.59
C VAL A 735 -25.78 -24.83 -41.21
N THR A 736 -24.88 -23.87 -40.98
CA THR A 736 -23.46 -24.11 -40.65
C THR A 736 -22.95 -23.09 -39.65
N ASN A 737 -21.93 -23.45 -38.87
CA ASN A 737 -21.14 -22.52 -38.05
C ASN A 737 -19.63 -22.81 -38.19
N ASP A 738 -18.83 -21.94 -37.57
CA ASP A 738 -17.37 -22.00 -37.45
C ASP A 738 -16.89 -22.35 -36.03
N ALA A 739 -17.77 -22.88 -35.17
CA ALA A 739 -17.51 -23.10 -33.75
C ALA A 739 -16.34 -24.08 -33.50
N PRO A 740 -15.44 -23.77 -32.54
CA PRO A 740 -14.38 -24.70 -32.15
C PRO A 740 -14.95 -25.92 -31.39
N THR A 741 -14.20 -27.03 -31.37
CA THR A 741 -14.61 -28.26 -30.66
C THR A 741 -14.51 -28.14 -29.13
N ALA A 742 -13.87 -27.09 -28.62
CA ALA A 742 -13.82 -26.67 -27.23
C ALA A 742 -13.53 -25.17 -27.20
N PHE A 743 -14.20 -24.42 -26.32
CA PHE A 743 -14.09 -22.96 -26.27
C PHE A 743 -13.04 -22.56 -25.24
N PRO A 744 -11.95 -21.86 -25.61
CA PRO A 744 -10.96 -21.37 -24.63
C PRO A 744 -11.55 -20.27 -23.74
N ALA A 745 -10.95 -20.03 -22.58
CA ALA A 745 -11.31 -18.91 -21.72
C ALA A 745 -11.21 -17.55 -22.46
N GLY A 746 -12.11 -16.63 -22.12
CA GLY A 746 -12.34 -15.37 -22.82
C GLY A 746 -13.54 -15.41 -23.77
N ILE A 747 -13.59 -14.44 -24.70
CA ILE A 747 -14.71 -14.24 -25.62
C ILE A 747 -14.42 -14.94 -26.96
N THR A 748 -15.31 -15.84 -27.37
CA THR A 748 -15.33 -16.46 -28.71
C THR A 748 -16.59 -16.04 -29.45
N THR A 749 -16.45 -15.42 -30.62
CA THR A 749 -17.58 -15.15 -31.53
C THR A 749 -17.80 -16.34 -32.46
N VAL A 750 -19.03 -16.85 -32.53
CA VAL A 750 -19.43 -17.92 -33.45
C VAL A 750 -20.31 -17.33 -34.55
N THR A 751 -19.92 -17.54 -35.81
CA THR A 751 -20.68 -17.10 -36.99
C THR A 751 -21.62 -18.22 -37.45
N TRP A 752 -22.92 -18.03 -37.26
CA TRP A 752 -23.93 -18.92 -37.81
C TRP A 752 -24.40 -18.43 -39.18
N ILE A 753 -24.45 -19.33 -40.17
CA ILE A 753 -24.86 -19.04 -41.55
C ILE A 753 -25.97 -20.02 -41.96
N VAL A 754 -27.06 -19.50 -42.52
CA VAL A 754 -28.14 -20.26 -43.16
C VAL A 754 -28.16 -20.02 -44.68
N THR A 755 -28.68 -20.97 -45.45
CA THR A 755 -28.91 -20.83 -46.90
C THR A 755 -30.18 -21.61 -47.30
N ASP A 756 -31.01 -21.01 -48.15
CA ASP A 756 -32.28 -21.55 -48.64
C ASP A 756 -32.11 -22.34 -49.96
N GLN A 757 -33.22 -22.71 -50.60
CA GLN A 757 -33.22 -23.36 -51.92
C GLN A 757 -33.01 -22.38 -53.10
N SER A 758 -33.30 -21.09 -52.90
CA SER A 758 -33.20 -20.04 -53.91
C SER A 758 -31.77 -19.48 -54.07
N GLY A 759 -30.91 -19.73 -53.10
CA GLY A 759 -29.52 -19.27 -52.99
C GLY A 759 -29.31 -18.06 -52.08
N ASN A 760 -30.34 -17.56 -51.39
CA ASN A 760 -30.22 -16.44 -50.46
C ASN A 760 -29.58 -16.91 -49.14
N LYS A 761 -28.99 -15.96 -48.41
CA LYS A 761 -28.25 -16.23 -47.17
C LYS A 761 -28.50 -15.15 -46.12
N SER A 762 -28.50 -15.60 -44.88
CA SER A 762 -28.43 -14.75 -43.69
C SER A 762 -27.34 -15.28 -42.76
N GLN A 763 -26.77 -14.38 -41.97
CA GLN A 763 -25.78 -14.70 -40.95
C GLN A 763 -26.10 -13.94 -39.67
N VAL A 764 -25.78 -14.54 -38.52
CA VAL A 764 -25.81 -13.91 -37.20
C VAL A 764 -24.63 -14.38 -36.38
N PHE A 765 -24.25 -13.57 -35.40
CA PHE A 765 -23.21 -13.91 -34.44
C PHE A 765 -23.85 -14.38 -33.14
N GLN A 766 -23.19 -15.33 -32.49
CA GLN A 766 -23.43 -15.71 -31.11
C GLN A 766 -22.15 -15.45 -30.32
N ILE A 767 -22.25 -14.76 -29.20
CA ILE A 767 -21.15 -14.59 -28.25
C ILE A 767 -21.14 -15.80 -27.32
N VAL A 768 -19.96 -16.41 -27.20
CA VAL A 768 -19.69 -17.46 -26.24
C VAL A 768 -18.57 -16.94 -25.33
N GLU A 769 -18.92 -16.64 -24.09
CA GLU A 769 -17.98 -16.14 -23.09
C GLU A 769 -17.68 -17.24 -22.08
N VAL A 770 -16.41 -17.63 -22.01
CA VAL A 770 -15.92 -18.62 -21.06
C VAL A 770 -15.13 -17.90 -19.98
N THR A 771 -15.76 -17.67 -18.84
CA THR A 771 -15.14 -17.04 -17.67
C THR A 771 -14.27 -18.04 -16.91
N ASN A 772 -13.19 -17.53 -16.32
CA ASN A 772 -12.31 -18.27 -15.42
C ASN A 772 -12.23 -17.50 -14.10
N GLU A 773 -12.62 -18.13 -13.00
CA GLU A 773 -12.52 -17.54 -11.66
C GLU A 773 -11.09 -17.70 -11.15
N VAL A 774 -10.44 -16.61 -10.71
CA VAL A 774 -9.11 -16.70 -10.10
C VAL A 774 -9.22 -17.45 -8.76
N PRO A 775 -8.41 -18.49 -8.49
CA PRO A 775 -8.59 -19.33 -7.31
C PRO A 775 -8.51 -18.56 -5.98
N ILE A 776 -9.51 -18.72 -5.11
CA ILE A 776 -9.53 -18.06 -3.79
C ILE A 776 -9.21 -19.08 -2.70
N ILE A 777 -8.12 -18.88 -1.94
CA ILE A 777 -7.76 -19.75 -0.80
C ILE A 777 -8.50 -19.26 0.46
N ASP A 778 -9.60 -19.89 0.86
CA ASP A 778 -10.43 -19.37 1.96
C ASP A 778 -9.75 -19.51 3.33
N ALA A 779 -9.13 -20.68 3.60
CA ALA A 779 -8.56 -20.99 4.91
C ALA A 779 -7.59 -22.18 4.88
N ILE A 780 -6.34 -21.95 5.32
CA ILE A 780 -5.40 -23.02 5.67
C ILE A 780 -5.68 -23.52 7.10
N HIS A 781 -5.83 -24.83 7.23
CA HIS A 781 -6.03 -25.56 8.49
C HIS A 781 -4.78 -26.36 8.86
N THR A 782 -4.05 -25.90 9.88
CA THR A 782 -2.89 -26.59 10.47
C THR A 782 -3.25 -27.27 11.80
N PRO A 783 -2.39 -28.17 12.32
CA PRO A 783 -2.42 -28.52 13.74
C PRO A 783 -2.18 -27.28 14.62
N SER A 784 -2.91 -27.18 15.74
CA SER A 784 -2.77 -26.10 16.74
C SER A 784 -1.68 -26.34 17.78
N ASP A 785 -1.33 -27.62 18.01
CA ASP A 785 -0.45 -28.05 19.08
C ASP A 785 1.00 -28.16 18.58
N PRO A 786 2.02 -27.83 19.40
CA PRO A 786 3.43 -28.04 19.06
C PRO A 786 3.72 -29.52 18.74
N ILE A 787 4.52 -29.73 17.69
CA ILE A 787 4.74 -31.05 17.09
C ILE A 787 6.18 -31.48 17.29
N LEU A 788 6.41 -32.75 17.63
CA LEU A 788 7.75 -33.29 17.80
C LEU A 788 8.46 -33.41 16.44
N ALA A 789 9.69 -32.91 16.33
CA ALA A 789 10.53 -33.06 15.13
C ALA A 789 10.58 -34.52 14.64
N ASN A 790 10.59 -34.70 13.32
CA ASN A 790 10.48 -35.98 12.59
C ASN A 790 9.10 -36.69 12.72
N THR A 791 8.09 -36.05 13.31
CA THR A 791 6.69 -36.47 13.19
C THR A 791 6.12 -36.01 11.86
N GLU A 792 5.29 -36.86 11.26
CA GLU A 792 4.55 -36.54 10.04
C GLU A 792 3.31 -35.72 10.38
N ILE A 793 3.10 -34.63 9.66
CA ILE A 793 1.98 -33.71 9.84
C ILE A 793 1.00 -33.80 8.67
N SER A 794 -0.19 -33.24 8.86
CA SER A 794 -1.15 -33.06 7.79
C SER A 794 -1.80 -31.69 7.92
N VAL A 795 -1.94 -31.01 6.80
CA VAL A 795 -2.60 -29.71 6.65
C VAL A 795 -3.60 -29.81 5.50
N ASN A 796 -4.57 -28.93 5.46
CA ASN A 796 -5.47 -28.80 4.33
C ASN A 796 -5.87 -27.34 4.13
N ALA A 797 -6.27 -26.98 2.91
CA ALA A 797 -6.91 -25.71 2.60
C ALA A 797 -8.18 -25.95 1.81
N SER A 798 -9.22 -25.18 2.11
CA SER A 798 -10.32 -24.99 1.16
C SER A 798 -9.92 -23.91 0.16
N VAL A 799 -10.23 -24.14 -1.12
CA VAL A 799 -9.96 -23.24 -2.23
C VAL A 799 -11.20 -23.18 -3.10
N ASN A 800 -11.80 -22.01 -3.25
CA ASN A 800 -12.92 -21.76 -4.14
C ASN A 800 -12.41 -21.50 -5.57
N ASP A 801 -12.51 -22.54 -6.39
CA ASP A 801 -12.13 -22.63 -7.79
C ASP A 801 -12.78 -23.92 -8.36
N ASN A 802 -13.13 -23.96 -9.64
CA ASN A 802 -13.66 -25.13 -10.32
C ASN A 802 -12.61 -25.92 -11.15
N ASN A 803 -11.47 -25.33 -11.54
CA ASN A 803 -10.52 -25.91 -12.52
C ASN A 803 -9.04 -25.98 -12.10
N LEU A 804 -8.71 -25.80 -10.80
CA LEU A 804 -7.43 -26.17 -10.16
C LEU A 804 -6.67 -27.32 -10.85
N VAL A 805 -5.46 -27.04 -11.35
CA VAL A 805 -4.61 -28.03 -12.04
C VAL A 805 -3.37 -28.42 -11.24
N SER A 806 -2.82 -27.49 -10.44
CA SER A 806 -1.68 -27.76 -9.54
C SER A 806 -1.78 -26.98 -8.24
N ALA A 807 -1.15 -27.54 -7.20
CA ALA A 807 -1.00 -26.92 -5.89
C ALA A 807 0.38 -27.29 -5.33
N THR A 808 1.04 -26.35 -4.66
CA THR A 808 2.37 -26.53 -4.06
C THR A 808 2.35 -26.01 -2.62
N TRP A 809 2.68 -26.87 -1.67
CA TRP A 809 2.92 -26.46 -0.28
C TRP A 809 4.39 -26.11 -0.11
N TYR A 810 4.68 -24.87 0.26
CA TYR A 810 6.01 -24.43 0.68
C TYR A 810 6.05 -24.44 2.21
N TRP A 811 6.89 -25.30 2.79
CA TRP A 811 6.82 -25.63 4.21
C TRP A 811 7.61 -24.70 5.13
N GLY A 812 8.35 -23.73 4.57
CA GLY A 812 9.13 -22.77 5.33
C GLY A 812 10.49 -23.28 5.84
N ASP A 813 10.83 -24.55 5.62
CA ASP A 813 12.16 -25.13 5.93
C ASP A 813 13.08 -25.20 4.70
N GLY A 814 12.67 -24.58 3.59
CA GLY A 814 13.33 -24.63 2.29
C GLY A 814 12.84 -25.76 1.38
N THR A 815 11.94 -26.64 1.83
CA THR A 815 11.31 -27.65 0.96
C THR A 815 9.92 -27.24 0.49
N ASN A 816 9.50 -27.85 -0.62
CA ASN A 816 8.11 -27.88 -1.07
C ASN A 816 7.66 -29.32 -1.34
N ASP A 817 6.36 -29.58 -1.18
CA ASP A 817 5.72 -30.84 -1.57
C ASP A 817 4.46 -30.52 -2.42
N PRO A 818 4.14 -31.31 -3.46
CA PRO A 818 2.94 -31.11 -4.26
C PRO A 818 1.67 -31.36 -3.42
N GLY A 819 0.72 -30.44 -3.51
CA GLY A 819 -0.58 -30.53 -2.86
C GLY A 819 -1.48 -31.57 -3.54
N ILE A 820 -2.13 -32.40 -2.73
CA ILE A 820 -3.09 -33.40 -3.22
C ILE A 820 -4.46 -32.72 -3.35
N ILE A 821 -4.78 -32.28 -4.57
CA ILE A 821 -6.08 -31.71 -4.94
C ILE A 821 -7.17 -32.78 -4.80
N ASN A 822 -8.25 -32.50 -4.06
CA ASN A 822 -9.41 -33.39 -3.88
C ASN A 822 -10.71 -32.60 -4.11
N GLY A 823 -10.88 -32.09 -5.33
CA GLY A 823 -11.77 -30.94 -5.58
C GLY A 823 -11.23 -29.71 -4.84
N ASN A 824 -12.14 -28.88 -4.33
CA ASN A 824 -11.88 -27.66 -3.54
C ASN A 824 -11.09 -27.87 -2.23
N LEU A 825 -10.62 -29.08 -1.90
CA LEU A 825 -9.80 -29.36 -0.73
C LEU A 825 -8.38 -29.78 -1.15
N ILE A 826 -7.43 -28.88 -0.97
CA ILE A 826 -6.00 -29.20 -1.11
C ILE A 826 -5.54 -29.85 0.19
N ASN A 827 -4.94 -31.04 0.11
CA ASN A 827 -4.29 -31.69 1.26
C ASN A 827 -2.76 -31.63 1.13
N GLY A 828 -2.06 -31.50 2.25
CA GLY A 828 -0.60 -31.53 2.33
C GLY A 828 -0.12 -32.39 3.50
N SER A 829 1.05 -33.03 3.36
CA SER A 829 1.68 -33.79 4.45
C SER A 829 3.18 -33.72 4.37
N HIS A 830 3.83 -33.39 5.50
CA HIS A 830 5.26 -33.10 5.55
C HIS A 830 5.90 -33.58 6.86
N ARG A 831 7.23 -33.57 6.94
CA ARG A 831 8.01 -34.06 8.08
C ARG A 831 9.28 -33.24 8.31
N TYR A 832 9.12 -32.10 8.99
CA TYR A 832 10.22 -31.28 9.49
C TYR A 832 11.24 -32.12 10.27
N THR A 833 12.50 -32.08 9.84
CA THR A 833 13.59 -32.87 10.45
C THR A 833 14.27 -32.14 11.62
N SER A 834 14.31 -30.81 11.57
CA SER A 834 14.83 -29.90 12.60
C SER A 834 13.71 -29.30 13.46
N PRO A 835 13.97 -28.97 14.75
CA PRO A 835 13.12 -28.05 15.50
C PRO A 835 13.15 -26.65 14.87
N GLY A 836 12.04 -25.91 14.96
CA GLY A 836 11.90 -24.62 14.31
C GLY A 836 10.50 -24.01 14.46
N LEU A 837 10.34 -22.81 13.94
CA LEU A 837 9.06 -22.16 13.66
C LEU A 837 9.02 -21.94 12.16
N TYR A 838 8.01 -22.49 11.49
CA TYR A 838 7.96 -22.51 10.03
C TYR A 838 6.69 -21.85 9.51
N ALA A 839 6.85 -20.89 8.60
CA ALA A 839 5.74 -20.28 7.86
C ALA A 839 5.29 -21.26 6.75
N LEU A 840 3.98 -21.44 6.61
CA LEU A 840 3.39 -22.32 5.61
C LEU A 840 2.72 -21.50 4.52
N THR A 841 3.19 -21.60 3.28
CA THR A 841 2.54 -20.99 2.12
C THR A 841 1.92 -22.08 1.26
N LEU A 842 0.68 -21.86 0.84
CA LEU A 842 0.05 -22.61 -0.24
C LEU A 842 0.01 -21.75 -1.49
N GLU A 843 0.55 -22.27 -2.57
CA GLU A 843 0.37 -21.76 -3.93
C GLU A 843 -0.57 -22.71 -4.69
N VAL A 844 -1.51 -22.15 -5.44
CA VAL A 844 -2.38 -22.90 -6.36
C VAL A 844 -2.35 -22.26 -7.74
N THR A 845 -2.51 -23.10 -8.76
CA THR A 845 -2.62 -22.67 -10.15
C THR A 845 -3.81 -23.38 -10.78
N ASP A 846 -4.66 -22.60 -11.43
CA ASP A 846 -5.78 -23.11 -12.20
C ASP A 846 -5.34 -23.68 -13.56
N ALA A 847 -6.27 -24.23 -14.32
CA ALA A 847 -5.96 -24.79 -15.65
C ALA A 847 -5.66 -23.73 -16.72
N CYS A 848 -5.98 -22.45 -16.48
CA CYS A 848 -5.66 -21.31 -17.36
C CYS A 848 -4.31 -20.65 -17.05
N GLY A 849 -3.71 -20.94 -15.90
CA GLY A 849 -2.46 -20.34 -15.44
C GLY A 849 -2.63 -19.12 -14.53
N ALA A 850 -3.83 -18.83 -14.01
CA ALA A 850 -3.93 -17.86 -12.91
C ALA A 850 -3.40 -18.51 -11.63
N ILE A 851 -2.65 -17.73 -10.84
CA ILE A 851 -1.94 -18.18 -9.65
C ILE A 851 -2.45 -17.40 -8.45
N SER A 852 -2.75 -18.11 -7.37
CA SER A 852 -3.02 -17.53 -6.06
C SER A 852 -2.11 -18.15 -5.02
N SER A 853 -1.58 -17.31 -4.13
CA SER A 853 -0.66 -17.71 -3.08
C SER A 853 -1.10 -17.12 -1.74
N TYR A 854 -1.09 -17.92 -0.68
CA TYR A 854 -1.49 -17.50 0.66
C TYR A 854 -0.56 -18.09 1.72
N THR A 855 0.11 -17.21 2.47
CA THR A 855 0.91 -17.57 3.64
C THR A 855 0.04 -17.57 4.89
N TYR A 856 0.03 -18.69 5.60
CA TYR A 856 -0.70 -18.83 6.85
C TYR A 856 -0.07 -17.98 7.96
N GLU A 857 -0.86 -17.09 8.56
CA GLU A 857 -0.48 -16.10 9.59
C GLU A 857 0.20 -16.65 10.87
N LYS A 858 0.33 -17.98 11.01
CA LYS A 858 0.79 -18.65 12.24
C LYS A 858 1.81 -19.73 11.92
N PHE A 859 2.91 -19.73 12.65
CA PHE A 859 3.98 -20.71 12.49
C PHE A 859 3.55 -22.12 12.90
N ILE A 860 3.99 -23.12 12.14
CA ILE A 860 4.02 -24.50 12.60
C ILE A 860 5.20 -24.64 13.56
N ILE A 861 4.89 -25.00 14.82
CA ILE A 861 5.86 -25.06 15.93
C ILE A 861 6.41 -26.49 16.04
N ILE A 862 7.69 -26.67 15.69
CA ILE A 862 8.38 -27.96 15.77
C ILE A 862 9.41 -27.95 16.89
N TYR A 863 9.29 -28.89 17.83
CA TYR A 863 10.13 -28.96 19.03
C TYR A 863 10.90 -30.27 19.16
N GLU A 864 11.92 -30.29 20.03
CA GLU A 864 12.54 -31.54 20.50
C GLU A 864 12.51 -31.64 22.04
N TYR A 865 12.32 -32.86 22.55
CA TYR A 865 12.37 -33.13 24.00
C TYR A 865 13.77 -32.94 24.63
N LYS A 866 14.83 -32.84 23.83
CA LYS A 866 16.23 -32.73 24.29
C LYS A 866 16.75 -31.31 24.18
N GLY A 867 16.57 -30.52 25.21
CA GLY A 867 17.27 -29.26 25.36
C GLY A 867 16.80 -28.48 26.58
N PHE A 868 17.54 -27.43 26.91
CA PHE A 868 17.08 -26.39 27.82
C PHE A 868 17.83 -25.08 27.56
N VAL A 869 17.21 -23.97 27.93
CA VAL A 869 17.81 -22.65 27.94
C VAL A 869 17.80 -22.10 29.36
N ILE A 870 18.86 -21.40 29.74
CA ILE A 870 18.94 -20.54 30.92
C ILE A 870 19.49 -19.18 30.47
N GLY A 871 18.83 -18.09 30.86
CA GLY A 871 19.35 -16.74 30.66
C GLY A 871 19.17 -15.89 31.91
N GLY A 872 20.12 -15.02 32.21
CA GLY A 872 20.01 -14.09 33.32
C GLY A 872 20.89 -12.87 33.11
N GLY A 873 20.34 -11.68 33.35
CA GLY A 873 21.00 -10.42 33.00
C GLY A 873 20.08 -9.21 33.04
N TRP A 874 20.44 -8.19 32.26
CA TRP A 874 19.58 -7.06 31.95
C TRP A 874 19.86 -6.55 30.54
N ILE A 875 18.85 -5.90 29.96
CA ILE A 875 18.95 -5.11 28.74
C ILE A 875 18.55 -3.66 29.05
N ASN A 876 18.82 -2.73 28.14
CA ASN A 876 18.11 -1.46 28.12
C ASN A 876 16.77 -1.67 27.43
N SER A 877 15.70 -1.09 28.00
CA SER A 877 14.41 -0.94 27.31
C SER A 877 14.51 0.25 26.37
N PRO A 878 14.39 0.07 25.04
CA PRO A 878 14.44 1.17 24.08
C PRO A 878 13.13 1.97 24.08
N VAL A 879 13.13 3.08 23.34
CA VAL A 879 11.92 3.89 23.07
C VAL A 879 10.86 3.03 22.38
N GLY A 880 9.57 3.32 22.62
CA GLY A 880 8.44 2.57 22.09
C GLY A 880 8.20 1.21 22.75
N ALA A 881 9.18 0.66 23.48
CA ALA A 881 9.08 -0.70 24.01
C ALA A 881 8.02 -0.90 25.10
N TYR A 882 7.60 0.15 25.81
CA TYR A 882 6.54 0.11 26.81
C TYR A 882 5.32 0.93 26.36
N VAL A 883 4.19 0.27 26.11
CA VAL A 883 3.06 0.89 25.38
C VAL A 883 2.33 1.96 26.18
N ASP A 884 2.19 1.82 27.50
CA ASP A 884 1.48 2.83 28.32
C ASP A 884 2.30 4.14 28.48
N ASN A 885 3.61 4.11 28.18
CA ASN A 885 4.45 5.31 28.07
C ASN A 885 5.63 5.05 27.11
N PRO A 886 5.47 5.32 25.80
CA PRO A 886 6.48 5.04 24.78
C PRO A 886 7.84 5.73 25.01
N SER A 887 7.88 6.87 25.71
CA SER A 887 9.13 7.57 26.04
C SER A 887 9.97 6.87 27.12
N LEU A 888 9.42 5.89 27.84
CA LEU A 888 10.00 5.37 29.08
C LEU A 888 11.08 4.31 28.84
N GLN A 889 12.31 4.78 28.63
CA GLN A 889 13.50 3.93 28.60
C GLN A 889 13.89 3.35 29.98
N GLY A 890 14.82 2.39 29.96
CA GLY A 890 15.70 2.11 31.11
C GLY A 890 16.02 0.65 31.37
N LYS A 891 16.86 0.41 32.39
CA LYS A 891 17.35 -0.94 32.73
C LYS A 891 16.24 -1.89 33.15
N ILE A 892 16.06 -2.94 32.37
CA ILE A 892 15.07 -4.00 32.57
C ILE A 892 15.80 -5.34 32.81
N SER A 893 15.65 -5.90 34.01
CA SER A 893 16.37 -7.10 34.45
C SER A 893 15.56 -8.36 34.18
N PHE A 894 16.19 -9.39 33.62
CA PHE A 894 15.55 -10.64 33.23
C PHE A 894 16.23 -11.85 33.89
N GLY A 895 15.44 -12.91 34.10
CA GLY A 895 15.93 -14.22 34.51
C GLY A 895 14.96 -15.30 34.06
N PHE A 896 15.43 -16.21 33.20
CA PHE A 896 14.62 -17.29 32.64
C PHE A 896 15.34 -18.65 32.66
N VAL A 897 14.54 -19.69 32.84
CA VAL A 897 14.90 -21.08 32.56
C VAL A 897 13.69 -21.79 31.96
N ALA A 898 13.87 -22.48 30.83
CA ALA A 898 12.80 -23.21 30.15
C ALA A 898 13.32 -24.56 29.60
N LYS A 899 12.52 -25.62 29.78
CA LYS A 899 12.79 -26.97 29.22
C LYS A 899 11.53 -27.82 29.15
N TYR A 900 11.52 -28.82 28.28
CA TYR A 900 10.50 -29.87 28.34
C TYR A 900 10.69 -30.78 29.57
N LYS A 901 9.57 -31.26 30.12
CA LYS A 901 9.57 -32.19 31.25
C LYS A 901 9.97 -33.58 30.76
N ASN A 902 11.20 -33.99 31.08
CA ASN A 902 11.81 -35.22 30.58
C ASN A 902 11.16 -36.47 31.24
N PHE A 903 10.07 -36.98 30.65
CA PHE A 903 9.28 -38.08 31.20
C PHE A 903 9.61 -39.42 30.51
N PHE A 904 10.02 -40.42 31.29
CA PHE A 904 10.40 -41.73 30.77
C PHE A 904 9.17 -42.54 30.30
N LEU A 905 8.97 -42.55 28.98
CA LEU A 905 8.28 -43.56 28.15
C LEU A 905 6.73 -43.62 28.15
N LYS A 906 6.21 -43.77 26.91
CA LYS A 906 4.91 -44.31 26.43
C LYS A 906 3.74 -43.33 26.16
N ARG A 907 3.47 -43.15 24.86
CA ARG A 907 2.13 -43.04 24.24
C ARG A 907 1.21 -41.89 24.70
N LYS A 908 1.72 -40.68 24.85
CA LYS A 908 0.90 -39.48 24.55
C LYS A 908 1.14 -39.05 23.09
N LYS A 909 0.10 -38.48 22.45
CA LYS A 909 0.24 -37.77 21.16
C LYS A 909 0.54 -36.27 21.36
N THR A 910 -0.01 -35.67 22.42
CA THR A 910 0.23 -34.27 22.79
C THR A 910 1.45 -34.13 23.70
N PRO A 911 2.23 -33.03 23.60
CA PRO A 911 3.31 -32.74 24.54
C PRO A 911 2.81 -32.57 25.98
N ASP A 912 3.67 -32.88 26.96
CA ASP A 912 3.61 -32.21 28.26
C ASP A 912 4.19 -30.79 28.06
N ALA A 913 3.47 -29.75 28.49
CA ALA A 913 3.91 -28.37 28.37
C ALA A 913 5.32 -28.12 28.97
N PRO A 914 6.10 -27.13 28.46
CA PRO A 914 7.38 -26.80 29.03
C PRO A 914 7.28 -26.41 30.52
N ILE A 915 8.34 -26.69 31.26
CA ILE A 915 8.49 -26.30 32.66
C ILE A 915 9.64 -25.30 32.78
N GLY A 916 9.39 -24.25 33.56
CA GLY A 916 10.31 -23.12 33.64
C GLY A 916 9.89 -22.05 34.63
N SER A 917 10.67 -20.99 34.66
CA SER A 917 10.40 -19.76 35.39
C SER A 917 11.04 -18.62 34.60
N THR A 918 10.24 -17.63 34.20
CA THR A 918 10.67 -16.40 33.53
C THR A 918 10.20 -15.23 34.37
N VAL A 919 11.13 -14.37 34.73
CA VAL A 919 10.90 -13.17 35.54
C VAL A 919 11.53 -12.01 34.80
N LEU A 920 10.78 -10.91 34.70
CA LEU A 920 11.26 -9.64 34.15
C LEU A 920 10.87 -8.52 35.11
N VAL A 921 11.79 -7.59 35.33
CA VAL A 921 11.67 -6.48 36.29
C VAL A 921 12.11 -5.19 35.62
N PHE A 922 11.14 -4.36 35.24
CA PHE A 922 11.37 -2.99 34.81
C PHE A 922 11.06 -2.07 36.00
N LYS A 923 12.09 -1.63 36.73
CA LYS A 923 11.89 -0.82 37.94
C LYS A 923 11.27 0.55 37.61
N THR A 924 11.69 1.18 36.50
CA THR A 924 11.24 2.51 36.08
C THR A 924 9.74 2.52 35.73
N ALA A 925 9.27 1.55 34.95
CA ALA A 925 7.85 1.35 34.64
C ALA A 925 7.04 0.73 35.80
N ASN A 926 7.66 0.41 36.94
CA ASN A 926 7.03 -0.32 38.05
C ASN A 926 6.39 -1.67 37.60
N ILE A 927 7.05 -2.40 36.69
CA ILE A 927 6.57 -3.67 36.11
C ILE A 927 7.41 -4.84 36.62
N VAL A 928 6.74 -5.80 37.25
CA VAL A 928 7.29 -7.11 37.61
C VAL A 928 6.46 -8.19 36.92
N PHE A 929 6.95 -8.70 35.79
CA PHE A 929 6.36 -9.85 35.10
C PHE A 929 6.88 -11.17 35.67
N ARG A 930 6.00 -12.16 35.83
CA ARG A 930 6.35 -13.54 36.21
C ARG A 930 5.50 -14.55 35.42
N SER A 931 6.15 -15.51 34.76
CA SER A 931 5.47 -16.61 34.05
C SER A 931 4.71 -17.52 35.03
N THR A 932 3.49 -17.90 34.68
CA THR A 932 2.68 -18.91 35.37
C THR A 932 2.62 -20.25 34.62
N SER A 933 2.78 -20.22 33.29
CA SER A 933 2.72 -21.39 32.41
C SER A 933 3.46 -21.14 31.10
N TYR A 934 3.83 -22.22 30.42
CA TYR A 934 4.44 -22.21 29.09
C TYR A 934 3.51 -22.93 28.13
N GLU A 935 3.35 -22.40 26.93
CA GLU A 935 2.61 -23.01 25.83
C GLU A 935 3.58 -23.91 25.04
N TRP A 936 4.74 -23.39 24.65
CA TRP A 936 5.76 -24.13 23.87
C TRP A 936 7.18 -23.59 24.04
N LEU A 937 8.15 -24.40 23.61
CA LEU A 937 9.58 -24.08 23.56
C LEU A 937 10.17 -24.72 22.29
N VAL A 938 10.92 -23.92 21.52
CA VAL A 938 11.75 -24.36 20.41
C VAL A 938 13.19 -24.04 20.77
N ILE A 939 14.10 -24.98 20.51
CA ILE A 939 15.56 -24.76 20.61
C ILE A 939 16.14 -25.28 19.30
N ASP A 940 16.72 -24.38 18.50
CA ASP A 940 17.46 -24.74 17.30
C ASP A 940 18.85 -24.10 17.31
N GLY A 941 19.88 -24.91 17.08
CA GLY A 941 21.28 -24.52 17.16
C GLY A 941 21.61 -23.75 18.45
N ASN A 942 21.88 -22.46 18.30
CA ASN A 942 22.20 -21.51 19.36
C ASN A 942 21.06 -20.51 19.65
N THR A 943 19.82 -20.84 19.25
CA THR A 943 18.61 -20.04 19.49
C THR A 943 17.60 -20.80 20.33
N ALA A 944 16.80 -20.08 21.12
CA ALA A 944 15.70 -20.63 21.90
C ALA A 944 14.52 -19.65 21.91
N LYS A 945 13.39 -20.05 21.33
CA LYS A 945 12.14 -19.28 21.28
C LYS A 945 11.08 -19.98 22.13
N PHE A 946 10.37 -19.27 23.01
CA PHE A 946 9.29 -19.86 23.82
C PHE A 946 8.16 -18.87 24.14
N LYS A 947 6.95 -19.41 24.29
CA LYS A 947 5.71 -18.66 24.49
C LYS A 947 4.93 -19.22 25.69
N GLY A 948 4.12 -18.39 26.35
CA GLY A 948 3.40 -18.80 27.56
C GLY A 948 2.48 -17.72 28.13
N GLU A 949 2.09 -17.92 29.40
CA GLU A 949 1.31 -16.93 30.16
C GLU A 949 1.98 -16.57 31.48
N GLY A 950 1.65 -15.40 32.00
CA GLY A 950 2.13 -14.90 33.28
C GLY A 950 1.30 -13.74 33.83
N LYS A 951 1.90 -13.04 34.79
CA LYS A 951 1.27 -11.93 35.52
C LYS A 951 2.21 -10.75 35.65
N VAL A 952 1.72 -9.55 35.34
CA VAL A 952 2.34 -8.28 35.72
C VAL A 952 1.87 -7.91 37.12
N ASN A 953 2.80 -7.58 38.02
CA ASN A 953 2.54 -7.11 39.39
C ASN A 953 1.61 -8.04 40.20
N GLY A 954 1.66 -9.34 39.91
CA GLY A 954 0.85 -10.38 40.55
C GLY A 954 -0.61 -10.44 40.10
N LYS A 955 -1.04 -9.61 39.14
CA LYS A 955 -2.42 -9.46 38.65
C LYS A 955 -2.54 -9.83 37.16
N GLY A 956 -3.77 -9.80 36.64
CA GLY A 956 -4.11 -10.05 35.24
C GLY A 956 -3.80 -11.47 34.74
N ARG A 957 -3.88 -11.63 33.41
CA ARG A 957 -3.48 -12.82 32.64
C ARG A 957 -2.83 -12.37 31.34
N TYR A 958 -1.52 -12.22 31.39
CA TYR A 958 -0.73 -11.71 30.27
C TYR A 958 -0.14 -12.89 29.49
N GLY A 959 -0.10 -12.77 28.17
CA GLY A 959 0.72 -13.63 27.33
C GLY A 959 2.15 -13.11 27.30
N PHE A 960 3.11 -14.00 27.07
CA PHE A 960 4.48 -13.59 26.79
C PHE A 960 5.13 -14.50 25.76
N MET A 961 6.07 -13.94 25.02
CA MET A 961 6.99 -14.64 24.13
C MET A 961 8.40 -14.13 24.42
N LEU A 962 9.39 -15.02 24.36
CA LEU A 962 10.79 -14.71 24.57
C LEU A 962 11.63 -15.48 23.53
N SER A 963 12.49 -14.75 22.83
CA SER A 963 13.42 -15.26 21.82
C SER A 963 14.84 -14.91 22.24
N ALA A 964 15.67 -15.93 22.45
CA ALA A 964 17.01 -15.82 23.03
C ALA A 964 18.08 -16.43 22.11
N VAL A 965 19.26 -15.83 22.08
CA VAL A 965 20.42 -16.29 21.29
C VAL A 965 21.66 -16.37 22.18
N ASP A 966 22.33 -17.51 22.15
CA ASP A 966 23.65 -17.77 22.75
C ASP A 966 24.70 -17.41 21.69
N GLY A 967 25.42 -16.31 21.87
CA GLY A 967 26.38 -15.80 20.89
C GLY A 967 27.66 -16.63 20.85
N HIS A 968 28.04 -17.18 22.01
CA HIS A 968 29.29 -17.90 22.23
C HIS A 968 29.33 -19.27 21.56
N MET A 969 28.19 -19.93 21.34
CA MET A 969 28.14 -21.33 20.90
C MET A 969 28.68 -21.62 19.48
N ARG A 970 28.92 -20.60 18.64
CA ARG A 970 29.47 -20.77 17.28
C ARG A 970 30.96 -20.45 17.13
N GLY A 971 31.67 -20.10 18.21
CA GLY A 971 33.13 -19.97 18.18
C GLY A 971 33.67 -18.64 17.61
N GLY A 972 32.88 -17.58 17.67
CA GLY A 972 33.35 -16.18 17.55
C GLY A 972 32.79 -15.36 18.71
N ASP A 973 33.43 -14.24 19.04
CA ASP A 973 33.07 -13.38 20.17
C ASP A 973 31.82 -12.52 19.87
N ARG A 974 30.67 -13.17 19.68
CA ARG A 974 29.36 -12.52 19.49
C ARG A 974 28.60 -12.40 20.81
N LEU A 975 27.92 -11.27 21.00
CA LEU A 975 27.07 -11.03 22.17
C LEU A 975 25.85 -11.95 22.17
N ASP A 976 25.40 -12.32 23.37
CA ASP A 976 24.12 -12.99 23.58
C ASP A 976 22.98 -11.97 23.32
N ARG A 977 21.89 -12.38 22.64
CA ARG A 977 20.77 -11.48 22.25
C ARG A 977 19.41 -11.95 22.83
N LEU A 978 18.50 -11.01 23.09
CA LEU A 978 17.21 -11.26 23.74
C LEU A 978 16.08 -10.33 23.28
N ARG A 979 15.00 -10.91 22.75
CA ARG A 979 13.68 -10.27 22.62
C ARG A 979 12.69 -10.86 23.64
N ILE A 980 11.86 -10.01 24.22
CA ILE A 980 10.73 -10.36 25.08
C ILE A 980 9.52 -9.46 24.79
N LYS A 981 8.41 -10.11 24.45
CA LYS A 981 7.11 -9.52 24.10
C LYS A 981 6.07 -9.96 25.12
N ILE A 982 5.24 -9.04 25.62
CA ILE A 982 4.22 -9.24 26.67
C ILE A 982 2.96 -8.49 26.26
N TRP A 983 1.79 -9.13 26.35
CA TRP A 983 0.49 -8.57 25.98
C TRP A 983 -0.61 -9.00 26.97
N ASP A 984 -1.66 -8.19 27.15
CA ASP A 984 -2.77 -8.55 28.04
C ASP A 984 -3.84 -9.37 27.28
N LYS A 985 -3.95 -10.67 27.59
CA LYS A 985 -4.96 -11.58 27.00
C LYS A 985 -6.38 -11.26 27.48
N GLN A 986 -6.55 -10.32 28.41
CA GLN A 986 -7.84 -9.82 28.88
C GLN A 986 -8.26 -8.51 28.18
N ALA A 987 -7.30 -7.74 27.63
CA ALA A 987 -7.54 -6.52 26.86
C ALA A 987 -7.29 -6.75 25.37
N GLY A 988 -7.93 -7.77 24.78
CA GLY A 988 -7.89 -8.05 23.34
C GLY A 988 -6.54 -8.56 22.78
N ASN A 989 -5.56 -8.87 23.64
CA ASN A 989 -4.14 -9.05 23.30
C ASN A 989 -3.38 -7.75 22.96
N LEU A 990 -3.83 -6.60 23.48
CA LEU A 990 -3.06 -5.36 23.43
C LEU A 990 -1.64 -5.58 23.97
N ILE A 991 -0.63 -5.16 23.21
CA ILE A 991 0.78 -5.24 23.61
C ILE A 991 0.98 -4.31 24.82
N VAL A 992 1.73 -4.81 25.81
CA VAL A 992 2.12 -4.07 27.01
C VAL A 992 3.60 -3.72 26.93
N TYR A 993 4.42 -4.68 26.50
CA TYR A 993 5.86 -4.49 26.34
C TYR A 993 6.40 -5.32 25.17
N ASP A 994 7.23 -4.75 24.30
CA ASP A 994 8.05 -5.48 23.32
C ASP A 994 9.33 -4.71 23.03
N ASN A 995 10.50 -5.25 23.38
CA ASN A 995 11.79 -4.57 23.13
C ASN A 995 12.28 -4.66 21.68
N GLN A 996 11.42 -5.14 20.78
CA GLN A 996 11.59 -5.05 19.33
C GLN A 996 10.18 -4.90 18.72
N MET A 997 9.57 -3.75 19.02
CA MET A 997 8.20 -3.39 18.62
C MET A 997 8.02 -3.44 17.09
N GLY A 998 6.79 -3.68 16.62
CA GLY A 998 6.46 -3.80 15.19
C GLY A 998 6.90 -5.12 14.53
N ALA A 999 8.06 -5.67 14.90
CA ALA A 999 8.60 -6.89 14.27
C ALA A 999 7.71 -8.13 14.47
N SER A 1000 7.68 -9.02 13.46
CA SER A 1000 6.94 -10.29 13.47
C SER A 1000 7.36 -11.20 14.64
N ASP A 1001 6.50 -12.15 15.05
CA ASP A 1001 6.79 -13.05 16.17
C ASP A 1001 8.00 -13.99 15.92
N ASP A 1002 8.42 -14.16 14.66
CA ASP A 1002 9.55 -14.98 14.22
C ASP A 1002 10.80 -14.21 13.80
N ALA A 1003 10.78 -12.88 13.75
CA ALA A 1003 11.91 -12.04 13.32
C ALA A 1003 13.25 -12.38 14.00
N GLU A 1004 14.37 -11.99 13.37
CA GLU A 1004 15.69 -12.09 14.00
C GLU A 1004 15.71 -11.31 15.32
N VAL A 1005 16.37 -11.90 16.33
CA VAL A 1005 16.57 -11.26 17.62
C VAL A 1005 17.73 -10.27 17.46
N LEU A 1006 17.40 -8.99 17.32
CA LEU A 1006 18.38 -7.90 17.20
C LEU A 1006 18.90 -7.41 18.57
N PRO A 1007 18.07 -7.21 19.62
CA PRO A 1007 18.54 -6.57 20.85
C PRO A 1007 19.56 -7.41 21.62
N SER A 1008 20.77 -6.89 21.78
CA SER A 1008 21.85 -7.55 22.55
C SER A 1008 21.66 -7.38 24.05
N ILE A 1009 22.14 -8.32 24.87
CA ILE A 1009 22.09 -8.18 26.33
C ILE A 1009 23.23 -7.30 26.82
N ALA A 1010 22.90 -6.24 27.57
CA ALA A 1010 23.88 -5.27 28.05
C ALA A 1010 24.77 -5.82 29.18
N GLN A 1011 24.25 -6.78 29.96
CA GLN A 1011 25.06 -7.59 30.87
C GLN A 1011 24.32 -8.88 31.23
N GLY A 1012 25.03 -10.01 31.29
CA GLY A 1012 24.48 -11.29 31.72
C GLY A 1012 25.13 -12.46 31.00
N SER A 1013 24.38 -13.55 30.86
CA SER A 1013 24.63 -14.57 29.83
C SER A 1013 23.36 -15.36 29.53
N ILE A 1014 23.24 -15.83 28.30
CA ILE A 1014 22.26 -16.79 27.81
C ILE A 1014 23.03 -18.04 27.41
N ILE A 1015 22.74 -19.15 28.09
CA ILE A 1015 23.34 -20.46 27.82
C ILE A 1015 22.25 -21.37 27.26
N ILE A 1016 22.41 -21.77 26.01
CA ILE A 1016 21.52 -22.71 25.33
C ILE A 1016 22.20 -24.08 25.26
N HIS A 1017 21.46 -25.12 25.63
CA HIS A 1017 21.93 -26.50 25.56
C HIS A 1017 21.07 -27.28 24.55
N PRO A 1018 21.45 -27.30 23.27
CA PRO A 1018 20.72 -28.03 22.23
C PRO A 1018 20.90 -29.55 22.38
N ALA A 1019 20.11 -30.31 21.61
CA ALA A 1019 20.26 -31.75 21.52
C ALA A 1019 21.65 -32.12 20.98
N LYS A 1020 22.38 -33.00 21.68
CA LYS A 1020 23.71 -33.46 21.23
C LYS A 1020 23.60 -34.32 19.96
N VAL A 1021 23.78 -33.70 18.81
CA VAL A 1021 24.03 -34.38 17.53
C VAL A 1021 25.31 -35.21 17.64
N LYS A 1022 25.28 -36.46 17.15
CA LYS A 1022 26.45 -37.36 17.13
C LYS A 1022 27.17 -37.29 15.79
N HIS A 1023 28.12 -36.39 15.64
CA HIS A 1023 29.21 -36.57 14.67
C HIS A 1023 30.59 -36.34 15.30
N ALA A 1024 31.65 -36.44 14.49
CA ALA A 1024 32.93 -36.98 14.93
C ALA A 1024 33.83 -36.02 15.73
N ARG A 1025 34.86 -36.59 16.36
CA ARG A 1025 35.93 -35.85 17.05
C ARG A 1025 36.64 -34.89 16.10
N TYR A 1026 36.84 -33.66 16.57
CA TYR A 1026 38.13 -32.99 16.46
C TYR A 1026 38.48 -32.43 17.85
N GLU A 1027 39.77 -32.41 18.18
CA GLU A 1027 40.32 -31.69 19.33
C GLU A 1027 41.22 -30.60 18.76
N GLU A 1028 41.08 -29.35 19.21
CA GLU A 1028 42.24 -28.53 19.59
C GLU A 1028 41.86 -27.29 20.41
N THR A 1029 42.89 -26.64 20.93
CA THR A 1029 42.90 -25.71 22.06
C THR A 1029 42.51 -24.26 21.72
N ILE A 1030 41.86 -23.59 22.69
CA ILE A 1030 41.92 -22.11 22.85
C ILE A 1030 42.41 -21.79 24.28
N ALA A 1031 43.13 -20.68 24.42
CA ALA A 1031 43.84 -20.30 25.65
C ALA A 1031 42.94 -19.62 26.70
N LYS A 1032 43.41 -19.58 27.96
CA LYS A 1032 42.82 -18.73 29.01
C LYS A 1032 43.44 -17.33 28.98
N SER A 1033 42.65 -16.32 28.69
CA SER A 1033 42.80 -14.99 29.29
C SER A 1033 41.87 -14.90 30.51
N SER A 1034 42.25 -14.11 31.50
CA SER A 1034 41.49 -13.90 32.74
C SER A 1034 41.02 -12.46 32.83
N PHE A 1035 39.79 -12.23 33.29
CA PHE A 1035 39.44 -10.94 33.88
C PHE A 1035 38.62 -11.08 35.17
N SER A 1036 38.73 -10.05 36.00
CA SER A 1036 38.17 -9.98 37.35
C SER A 1036 36.92 -9.12 37.40
N SER A 1037 35.92 -9.54 38.18
CA SER A 1037 34.77 -8.72 38.55
C SER A 1037 34.87 -8.25 39.99
N SER A 1038 35.16 -6.95 40.16
CA SER A 1038 35.03 -6.23 41.41
C SER A 1038 34.51 -4.83 41.11
N LEU A 1039 33.28 -4.55 41.53
CA LEU A 1039 32.68 -3.22 41.61
C LEU A 1039 31.63 -3.28 42.71
N ASP A 1040 31.66 -2.30 43.61
CA ASP A 1040 30.96 -2.36 44.90
C ASP A 1040 29.47 -2.02 44.78
N GLU A 1041 28.60 -2.86 45.34
CA GLU A 1041 27.26 -2.45 45.79
C GLU A 1041 27.30 -2.12 47.28
N ASN A 1042 26.72 -0.98 47.67
CA ASN A 1042 26.60 -0.61 49.08
C ASN A 1042 25.33 0.22 49.36
N ILE A 1043 24.17 -0.31 48.96
CA ILE A 1043 22.85 0.17 49.39
C ILE A 1043 22.04 -1.03 49.88
N THR A 1044 21.83 -1.11 51.19
CA THR A 1044 21.12 -2.20 51.86
C THR A 1044 19.89 -1.65 52.60
N ILE A 1045 18.74 -2.29 52.41
CA ILE A 1045 17.68 -2.35 53.43
C ILE A 1045 17.24 -3.83 53.55
N GLU A 1046 16.99 -4.27 54.77
CA GLU A 1046 17.15 -5.67 55.20
C GLU A 1046 15.91 -6.55 54.96
N SER A 1047 16.14 -7.82 54.61
CA SER A 1047 15.58 -8.95 55.38
C SER A 1047 16.30 -10.30 55.13
N ASP A 1048 17.57 -10.30 54.70
CA ASP A 1048 18.32 -11.54 54.37
C ASP A 1048 19.43 -11.81 55.41
N PHE A 1049 19.60 -13.09 55.77
CA PHE A 1049 20.65 -13.54 56.70
C PHE A 1049 22.03 -13.10 56.18
N GLN A 1050 22.89 -12.61 57.07
CA GLN A 1050 24.26 -12.20 56.72
C GLN A 1050 25.24 -13.33 57.01
N TRP A 1051 26.17 -13.59 56.08
CA TRP A 1051 27.07 -14.74 56.12
C TRP A 1051 28.53 -14.31 56.11
N GLN A 1052 29.32 -14.85 57.05
CA GLN A 1052 30.77 -14.74 57.02
C GLN A 1052 31.39 -16.13 57.17
N VAL A 1053 31.92 -16.66 56.06
CA VAL A 1053 32.48 -18.02 55.97
C VAL A 1053 33.99 -17.96 55.82
N PHE A 1054 34.72 -18.61 56.72
CA PHE A 1054 36.19 -18.55 56.76
C PHE A 1054 36.83 -19.75 57.47
N PRO A 1055 38.12 -20.05 57.22
CA PRO A 1055 38.87 -19.68 56.02
C PRO A 1055 38.36 -20.50 54.82
N ASN A 1056 38.36 -19.90 53.62
CA ASN A 1056 38.03 -20.64 52.40
C ASN A 1056 39.17 -21.61 52.01
N PRO A 1057 38.87 -22.66 51.20
CA PRO A 1057 38.79 -23.98 51.81
C PRO A 1057 40.10 -24.75 51.62
N LEU A 1058 41.10 -24.40 52.43
CA LEU A 1058 42.42 -25.07 52.45
C LEU A 1058 42.83 -25.54 53.87
N GLN A 1059 41.88 -25.62 54.81
CA GLN A 1059 42.13 -26.06 56.19
C GLN A 1059 41.07 -27.06 56.70
N LYS A 1060 41.40 -27.73 57.81
CA LYS A 1060 40.61 -28.80 58.43
C LYS A 1060 39.20 -28.43 58.90
N HIS A 1061 38.92 -27.15 59.08
CA HIS A 1061 37.65 -26.68 59.62
C HIS A 1061 37.20 -25.43 58.85
N LEU A 1062 35.92 -25.41 58.49
CA LEU A 1062 35.23 -24.26 57.94
C LEU A 1062 34.34 -23.67 59.04
N PHE A 1063 34.52 -22.40 59.35
CA PHE A 1063 33.67 -21.64 60.26
C PHE A 1063 32.67 -20.84 59.42
N ILE A 1064 31.41 -20.88 59.84
CA ILE A 1064 30.28 -20.23 59.19
C ILE A 1064 29.60 -19.39 60.26
N ASN A 1065 29.85 -18.09 60.26
CA ASN A 1065 29.05 -17.16 61.03
C ASN A 1065 27.79 -16.82 60.21
N ILE A 1066 26.62 -16.87 60.86
CA ILE A 1066 25.33 -16.45 60.31
C ILE A 1066 24.72 -15.43 61.27
N ASP A 1067 24.57 -14.18 60.84
CA ASP A 1067 23.73 -13.21 61.53
C ASP A 1067 22.28 -13.47 61.13
N SER A 1068 21.49 -13.97 62.09
CA SER A 1068 20.14 -14.47 61.87
C SER A 1068 19.09 -13.46 62.34
N PRO A 1069 18.13 -13.06 61.48
CA PRO A 1069 17.00 -12.22 61.89
C PRO A 1069 15.89 -13.01 62.62
N ILE A 1070 16.01 -14.34 62.73
CA ILE A 1070 14.98 -15.22 63.32
C ILE A 1070 15.54 -16.24 64.32
N ASN A 1071 14.67 -16.84 65.14
CA ASN A 1071 15.02 -17.87 66.13
C ASN A 1071 14.31 -19.19 65.80
N GLU A 1072 14.93 -20.08 65.02
CA GLU A 1072 14.38 -21.41 64.65
C GLU A 1072 15.46 -22.43 64.21
N GLU A 1073 15.06 -23.72 64.13
CA GLU A 1073 15.92 -24.79 63.61
C GLU A 1073 16.07 -24.69 62.09
N ALA A 1074 17.28 -24.45 61.60
CA ALA A 1074 17.61 -24.40 60.18
C ALA A 1074 18.43 -25.62 59.73
N THR A 1075 18.35 -25.97 58.45
CA THR A 1075 19.09 -27.08 57.86
C THR A 1075 20.16 -26.56 56.89
N VAL A 1076 21.43 -26.79 57.21
CA VAL A 1076 22.59 -26.52 56.35
C VAL A 1076 22.86 -27.75 55.48
N ARG A 1077 23.08 -27.54 54.18
CA ARG A 1077 23.50 -28.55 53.22
C ARG A 1077 24.73 -28.07 52.44
N ILE A 1078 25.61 -28.99 52.09
CA ILE A 1078 26.76 -28.72 51.21
C ILE A 1078 26.72 -29.71 50.05
N TYR A 1079 26.96 -29.21 48.84
CA TYR A 1079 27.01 -29.97 47.60
C TYR A 1079 28.35 -29.73 46.88
N ASP A 1080 28.79 -30.70 46.06
CA ASP A 1080 29.84 -30.45 45.09
C ASP A 1080 29.29 -29.76 43.82
N MET A 1081 30.19 -29.30 42.94
CA MET A 1081 29.82 -28.62 41.69
C MET A 1081 29.14 -29.51 40.64
N THR A 1082 28.94 -30.81 40.92
CA THR A 1082 28.08 -31.70 40.11
C THR A 1082 26.66 -31.82 40.67
N GLY A 1083 26.36 -31.11 41.78
CA GLY A 1083 25.06 -31.12 42.46
C GLY A 1083 24.86 -32.28 43.43
N ARG A 1084 25.91 -33.06 43.73
CA ARG A 1084 25.85 -34.17 44.68
C ARG A 1084 25.97 -33.64 46.11
N LEU A 1085 25.04 -34.05 46.99
CA LEU A 1085 25.07 -33.74 48.42
C LEU A 1085 26.30 -34.39 49.10
N LEU A 1086 27.09 -33.58 49.80
CA LEU A 1086 28.28 -33.94 50.57
C LEU A 1086 27.99 -34.02 52.08
N LEU A 1087 27.20 -33.06 52.59
CA LEU A 1087 26.84 -32.94 54.00
C LEU A 1087 25.43 -32.37 54.16
N GLU A 1088 24.71 -32.84 55.17
CA GLU A 1088 23.48 -32.23 55.69
C GLU A 1088 23.55 -32.18 57.22
N ARG A 1089 23.20 -31.03 57.81
CA ARG A 1089 23.24 -30.79 59.27
C ARG A 1089 22.10 -29.86 59.67
N LYS A 1090 21.55 -30.07 60.87
CA LYS A 1090 20.58 -29.17 61.50
C LYS A 1090 21.24 -28.39 62.62
N GLU A 1091 20.92 -27.11 62.72
CA GLU A 1091 21.43 -26.17 63.72
C GLU A 1091 20.28 -25.26 64.17
N ASN A 1092 20.21 -24.95 65.46
CA ASN A 1092 19.27 -23.94 65.96
C ASN A 1092 19.94 -22.57 65.84
N LEU A 1093 19.32 -21.66 65.10
CA LEU A 1093 19.77 -20.27 65.01
C LEU A 1093 19.01 -19.45 66.04
N GLU A 1094 19.71 -18.66 66.84
CA GLU A 1094 19.14 -17.59 67.67
C GLU A 1094 19.22 -16.24 66.92
N ILE A 1095 18.49 -15.22 67.36
CA ILE A 1095 18.55 -13.88 66.71
C ILE A 1095 19.91 -13.24 67.01
N GLY A 1096 20.64 -12.86 65.98
CA GLY A 1096 22.02 -12.37 66.04
C GLY A 1096 23.04 -13.36 65.45
N ASN A 1097 24.32 -13.18 65.82
CA ASN A 1097 25.42 -13.95 65.25
C ASN A 1097 25.55 -15.36 65.84
N ASN A 1098 25.33 -16.37 65.00
CA ASN A 1098 25.51 -17.79 65.27
C ASN A 1098 26.78 -18.30 64.59
N GLN A 1099 27.60 -19.14 65.26
CA GLN A 1099 28.78 -19.75 64.62
C GLN A 1099 28.62 -21.28 64.50
N ILE A 1100 28.63 -21.77 63.26
CA ILE A 1100 28.60 -23.18 62.90
C ILE A 1100 30.00 -23.61 62.45
N VAL A 1101 30.49 -24.74 62.97
CA VAL A 1101 31.82 -25.29 62.62
C VAL A 1101 31.66 -26.62 61.90
N ILE A 1102 32.26 -26.73 60.72
CA ILE A 1102 32.21 -27.95 59.89
C ILE A 1102 33.64 -28.52 59.76
N PRO A 1103 33.90 -29.73 60.30
CA PRO A 1103 35.20 -30.38 60.24
C PRO A 1103 35.42 -31.18 58.95
N GLU A 1104 36.68 -31.47 58.65
CA GLU A 1104 37.16 -32.38 57.60
C GLU A 1104 36.83 -31.98 56.14
N VAL A 1105 36.49 -30.71 55.91
CA VAL A 1105 36.08 -30.17 54.58
C VAL A 1105 37.11 -30.45 53.48
N GLU A 1106 38.40 -30.49 53.84
CA GLU A 1106 39.54 -30.92 52.99
C GLU A 1106 39.31 -32.24 52.23
N LYS A 1107 38.45 -33.14 52.72
CA LYS A 1107 38.14 -34.43 52.09
C LYS A 1107 37.13 -34.35 50.94
N TRP A 1108 36.49 -33.20 50.73
CA TRP A 1108 35.45 -33.00 49.71
C TRP A 1108 35.92 -32.16 48.51
N ILE A 1109 37.19 -31.73 48.53
CA ILE A 1109 37.71 -30.74 47.59
C ILE A 1109 38.32 -31.44 46.38
N GLY A 1110 37.55 -31.50 45.29
CA GLY A 1110 38.01 -31.96 43.98
C GLY A 1110 38.79 -30.89 43.21
N SER A 1111 39.17 -31.20 41.97
CA SER A 1111 40.01 -30.36 41.09
C SER A 1111 39.47 -28.97 40.74
N THR A 1112 38.24 -28.63 41.16
CA THR A 1112 37.62 -27.30 40.99
C THR A 1112 37.76 -26.39 42.21
N ASN A 1113 38.21 -26.89 43.36
CA ASN A 1113 38.33 -26.19 44.65
C ASN A 1113 37.05 -25.44 45.12
N GLN A 1114 35.87 -25.84 44.66
CA GLN A 1114 34.59 -25.15 44.93
C GLN A 1114 33.54 -26.09 45.52
N ILE A 1115 32.76 -25.58 46.47
CA ILE A 1115 31.61 -26.25 47.09
C ILE A 1115 30.44 -25.29 47.24
N LEU A 1116 29.22 -25.82 47.12
CA LEU A 1116 27.99 -25.05 47.17
C LEU A 1116 27.28 -25.29 48.51
N LEU A 1117 27.22 -24.27 49.36
CA LEU A 1117 26.54 -24.31 50.65
C LEU A 1117 25.10 -23.76 50.53
N ARG A 1118 24.17 -24.31 51.31
CA ARG A 1118 22.75 -23.95 51.26
C ARG A 1118 22.12 -23.99 52.64
N LEU A 1119 21.41 -22.94 53.03
CA LEU A 1119 20.51 -22.97 54.20
C LEU A 1119 19.10 -23.25 53.73
N GLN A 1120 18.30 -23.89 54.58
CA GLN A 1120 16.85 -23.94 54.46
C GLN A 1120 16.21 -23.86 55.83
N THR A 1121 15.25 -22.95 56.00
CA THR A 1121 14.48 -22.83 57.25
C THR A 1121 13.02 -23.25 57.05
N PRO A 1122 12.29 -23.71 58.10
CA PRO A 1122 10.97 -24.31 57.93
C PRO A 1122 9.83 -23.28 57.77
N SER A 1123 9.91 -22.11 58.41
CA SER A 1123 8.75 -21.20 58.49
C SER A 1123 8.55 -20.33 57.24
N GLN A 1124 9.64 -19.97 56.54
CA GLN A 1124 9.57 -19.12 55.33
C GLN A 1124 10.00 -19.83 54.05
N GLY A 1125 10.58 -21.04 54.14
CA GLY A 1125 11.02 -21.79 52.96
C GLY A 1125 12.20 -21.17 52.21
N ILE A 1126 12.84 -20.14 52.76
CA ILE A 1126 14.03 -19.47 52.23
C ILE A 1126 15.11 -20.52 51.97
N GLN A 1127 15.67 -20.53 50.74
CA GLN A 1127 16.75 -21.42 50.33
C GLN A 1127 17.97 -20.63 49.83
N GLN A 1128 18.53 -19.80 50.70
CA GLN A 1128 19.74 -19.03 50.43
C GLN A 1128 20.90 -19.99 50.12
N THR A 1129 21.61 -19.76 49.02
CA THR A 1129 22.60 -20.68 48.46
C THR A 1129 23.87 -19.89 48.11
N ILE A 1130 25.02 -20.31 48.64
CA ILE A 1130 26.30 -19.59 48.54
C ILE A 1130 27.36 -20.51 47.92
N LEU A 1131 28.01 -20.05 46.86
CA LEU A 1131 29.12 -20.73 46.22
C LEU A 1131 30.46 -20.30 46.86
N LEU A 1132 31.12 -21.24 47.54
CA LEU A 1132 32.42 -21.01 48.17
C LEU A 1132 33.54 -21.25 47.14
N LYS A 1133 34.33 -20.20 46.89
CA LYS A 1133 35.52 -20.17 46.03
C LYS A 1133 36.76 -19.83 46.88
N PRO A 1134 37.95 -20.39 46.58
CA PRO A 1134 39.16 -20.21 47.39
C PRO A 1134 39.61 -18.75 47.52
#